data_AF-V6SI51-F1
#
_entry.id   AF-V6SI51-F1
#
_cell.length_a   1.000
_cell.length_b   1.000
_cell.length_c   1.000
_cell.angle_alpha   90.00
_cell.angle_beta   90.00
_cell.angle_gamma   90.00
#
_symmetry.space_group_name_H-M   'P 1'
#
loop_
_entity.id
_entity.type
_entity.pdbx_description
1 polymer ?
#
loop_
_entity_poly.entity_id
_entity_poly.type
_entity_poly.pdbx_seq_one_letter_code
_entity_poly.pdbx_strand_id
1 'polypeptide(L)'
;MLAYHLERAKQSKLVTDWVVATTEEKDSDLICAIAEKLNIDSYKGSLNDVLDRFYQAVQNKKPDFVVRITSDCPLIDPELIDKTIQFCLDNQLEYHSNQSQEAYPDGLDVEVFSFKALEEAWKSATAVADREHVTPFIRRNAKMMMADEGIDKKYAALRITVDEASDFEVIQHLIRELGDKQPWKMYADYLLQHEEIQSINHSIFRNEGYMKSKFNEIQLRNITNFKASDEYRKAIHNLIPGGSHTYSKGDDQFPILSPAAIVKGKGSHIWDVDGNEYLDCSMGLTSVSLGHAYEPVLDAVRKELENGVNFQRPAALEKEMAETFLALVPGHDMVKFSKNGSIVTTAAVKLARAKTGRDLVAFPVDHPFYSYDDWFIGKTACNKGVPEAVSNLSVTFQSFNIESLKELFAKYPGQISCVITEPEKGNYPHLPADFNVADFLKQAIELCHENGALFIADEMVTGFKTEFPGTITKYGVTPDMATWGKGIANGFSFCALTGTKEVMELGGITREGEEKVFLISTTHGGETHGLAAAIATIKEYQNKNVIAHNHSIGKKVAELCQQLVIENELSDYIEVVAAEWMPFFVFKDKSGVASQGYRTLFMQEMIQRGILFQGVFMPCFSHTEEDAYYFAKAFGEALKLYQDALEQGYEKFLVGSPAKAVFRKTL
;
A
#
# COMPACT_ATOMS: atom_id res chain seq x y z
N MET A 1 13.51 -21.73 31.13
CA MET A 1 12.55 -20.97 30.31
C MET A 1 11.33 -21.80 29.95
N LEU A 2 11.47 -22.96 29.31
CA LEU A 2 10.33 -23.83 29.02
C LEU A 2 9.42 -24.13 30.24
N ALA A 3 10.00 -24.40 31.41
CA ALA A 3 9.20 -24.61 32.63
C ALA A 3 8.35 -23.36 33.00
N TYR A 4 8.93 -22.15 32.96
CA TYR A 4 8.19 -20.90 33.19
C TYR A 4 7.06 -20.71 32.17
N HIS A 5 7.33 -20.96 30.88
CA HIS A 5 6.33 -20.90 29.82
C HIS A 5 5.13 -21.80 30.14
N LEU A 6 5.38 -23.09 30.43
CA LEU A 6 4.34 -24.07 30.68
C LEU A 6 3.57 -23.80 31.99
N GLU A 7 4.27 -23.41 33.06
CA GLU A 7 3.65 -23.07 34.34
C GLU A 7 2.75 -21.82 34.25
N ARG A 8 3.12 -20.84 33.42
CA ARG A 8 2.26 -19.68 33.13
C ARG A 8 1.09 -20.06 32.24
N ALA A 9 1.34 -20.73 31.12
CA ALA A 9 0.29 -21.08 30.16
C ALA A 9 -0.83 -21.91 30.81
N LYS A 10 -0.47 -22.86 31.69
CA LYS A 10 -1.43 -23.70 32.44
C LYS A 10 -2.38 -22.94 33.39
N GLN A 11 -2.17 -21.64 33.59
CA GLN A 11 -3.09 -20.82 34.37
C GLN A 11 -4.30 -20.34 33.55
N SER A 12 -4.30 -20.57 32.22
CA SER A 12 -5.49 -20.41 31.37
C SER A 12 -6.66 -21.24 31.91
N LYS A 13 -7.85 -20.65 31.88
CA LYS A 13 -9.09 -21.26 32.41
C LYS A 13 -9.89 -21.99 31.32
N LEU A 14 -9.64 -21.67 30.05
CA LEU A 14 -10.38 -22.24 28.92
C LEU A 14 -9.69 -23.43 28.27
N VAL A 15 -8.38 -23.60 28.45
CA VAL A 15 -7.64 -24.77 27.92
C VAL A 15 -7.82 -25.99 28.81
N THR A 16 -8.30 -27.08 28.23
CA THR A 16 -8.66 -28.32 28.95
C THR A 16 -7.56 -29.38 28.94
N ASP A 17 -6.63 -29.30 27.99
CA ASP A 17 -5.57 -30.29 27.81
C ASP A 17 -4.33 -29.63 27.19
N TRP A 18 -3.14 -30.14 27.51
CA TRP A 18 -1.85 -29.57 27.13
C TRP A 18 -0.96 -30.63 26.50
N VAL A 19 -0.30 -30.29 25.40
CA VAL A 19 0.66 -31.15 24.72
C VAL A 19 1.89 -30.35 24.31
N VAL A 20 3.08 -30.85 24.63
CA VAL A 20 4.36 -30.32 24.14
C VAL A 20 4.77 -31.06 22.87
N ALA A 21 4.69 -30.38 21.73
CA ALA A 21 5.12 -30.91 20.44
C ALA A 21 6.58 -30.55 20.17
N THR A 22 7.49 -31.52 20.22
CA THR A 22 8.96 -31.34 20.08
C THR A 22 9.56 -32.23 18.99
N THR A 23 10.86 -32.11 18.74
CA THR A 23 11.54 -32.81 17.64
C THR A 23 12.02 -34.21 18.06
N GLU A 24 12.42 -35.03 17.10
CA GLU A 24 13.09 -36.32 17.34
C GLU A 24 14.60 -36.18 17.67
N GLU A 25 15.11 -34.95 17.78
CA GLU A 25 16.51 -34.72 18.06
C GLU A 25 16.90 -35.14 19.49
N LYS A 26 18.19 -35.40 19.66
CA LYS A 26 18.73 -35.98 20.90
C LYS A 26 18.42 -35.14 22.14
N ASP A 27 18.42 -33.81 22.02
CA ASP A 27 18.19 -32.92 23.15
C ASP A 27 16.70 -32.75 23.51
N SER A 28 15.79 -33.25 22.67
CA SER A 28 14.34 -33.21 22.93
C SER A 28 13.91 -34.13 24.09
N ASP A 29 14.76 -35.05 24.52
CA ASP A 29 14.53 -35.83 25.75
C ASP A 29 14.44 -34.92 26.99
N LEU A 30 15.22 -33.83 27.04
CA LEU A 30 15.17 -32.88 28.14
C LEU A 30 13.85 -32.09 28.15
N ILE A 31 13.33 -31.77 26.95
CA ILE A 31 12.03 -31.11 26.78
C ILE A 31 10.91 -32.02 27.29
N CYS A 32 10.90 -33.30 26.88
CA CYS A 32 9.94 -34.29 27.35
C CYS A 32 10.01 -34.48 28.87
N ALA A 33 11.21 -34.54 29.46
CA ALA A 33 11.38 -34.67 30.90
C ALA A 33 10.85 -33.45 31.68
N ILE A 34 10.91 -32.24 31.12
CA ILE A 34 10.29 -31.04 31.72
C ILE A 34 8.76 -31.13 31.64
N ALA A 35 8.23 -31.52 30.47
CA ALA A 35 6.78 -31.69 30.28
C ALA A 35 6.20 -32.75 31.25
N GLU A 36 6.88 -33.89 31.39
CA GLU A 36 6.49 -34.97 32.30
C GLU A 36 6.44 -34.50 33.76
N LYS A 37 7.46 -33.73 34.22
CA LYS A 37 7.46 -33.15 35.57
C LYS A 37 6.27 -32.23 35.84
N LEU A 38 5.71 -31.61 34.81
CA LEU A 38 4.55 -30.73 34.90
C LEU A 38 3.21 -31.44 34.59
N ASN A 39 3.23 -32.77 34.43
CA ASN A 39 2.09 -33.60 34.00
C ASN A 39 1.48 -33.08 32.68
N ILE A 40 2.32 -32.95 31.66
CA ILE A 40 1.92 -32.54 30.30
C ILE A 40 2.38 -33.62 29.31
N ASP A 41 1.49 -34.03 28.41
CA ASP A 41 1.83 -34.98 27.35
C ASP A 41 2.88 -34.39 26.41
N SER A 42 3.72 -35.24 25.82
CA SER A 42 4.66 -34.80 24.78
C SER A 42 4.57 -35.67 23.53
N TYR A 43 4.74 -35.04 22.38
CA TYR A 43 4.80 -35.70 21.08
C TYR A 43 6.10 -35.31 20.37
N LYS A 44 6.80 -36.30 19.83
CA LYS A 44 8.03 -36.10 19.04
C LYS A 44 7.73 -36.31 17.57
N GLY A 45 8.25 -35.44 16.71
CA GLY A 45 8.12 -35.58 15.26
C GLY A 45 9.20 -34.82 14.50
N SER A 46 8.95 -34.62 13.21
CA SER A 46 9.88 -33.96 12.29
C SER A 46 10.27 -32.55 12.76
N LEU A 47 11.57 -32.24 12.65
CA LEU A 47 12.10 -30.89 12.83
C LEU A 47 11.50 -29.93 11.80
N ASN A 48 11.45 -30.35 10.53
CA ASN A 48 11.12 -29.51 9.37
C ASN A 48 9.64 -29.55 8.96
N ASP A 49 8.84 -30.43 9.58
CA ASP A 49 7.40 -30.54 9.31
C ASP A 49 6.61 -30.33 10.60
N VAL A 50 6.51 -29.06 10.97
CA VAL A 50 5.87 -28.62 12.21
C VAL A 50 4.35 -28.80 12.09
N LEU A 51 3.78 -28.61 10.91
CA LEU A 51 2.36 -28.84 10.65
C LEU A 51 1.97 -30.31 10.89
N ASP A 52 2.73 -31.26 10.36
CA ASP A 52 2.54 -32.68 10.66
C ASP A 52 2.64 -32.94 12.16
N ARG A 53 3.70 -32.44 12.80
CA ARG A 53 3.92 -32.62 14.23
C ARG A 53 2.76 -32.10 15.09
N PHE A 54 2.17 -30.94 14.73
CA PHE A 54 0.98 -30.42 15.40
C PHE A 54 -0.25 -31.31 15.17
N TYR A 55 -0.49 -31.76 13.94
CA TYR A 55 -1.61 -32.64 13.63
C TYR A 55 -1.51 -33.98 14.36
N GLN A 56 -0.35 -34.65 14.28
CA GLN A 56 -0.13 -35.97 14.88
C GLN A 56 -0.23 -35.92 16.41
N ALA A 57 0.18 -34.81 17.03
CA ALA A 57 0.10 -34.62 18.48
C ALA A 57 -1.35 -34.63 19.03
N VAL A 58 -2.35 -34.26 18.21
CA VAL A 58 -3.74 -34.11 18.66
C VAL A 58 -4.76 -34.98 17.89
N GLN A 59 -4.37 -35.65 16.81
CA GLN A 59 -5.27 -36.44 15.94
C GLN A 59 -6.12 -37.48 16.69
N ASN A 60 -5.59 -38.05 17.77
CA ASN A 60 -6.28 -39.06 18.58
C ASN A 60 -7.30 -38.44 19.54
N LYS A 61 -7.07 -37.18 19.94
CA LYS A 61 -7.94 -36.42 20.84
C LYS A 61 -9.09 -35.75 20.07
N LYS A 62 -8.84 -35.32 18.82
CA LYS A 62 -9.79 -34.58 17.96
C LYS A 62 -10.48 -33.43 18.70
N PRO A 63 -9.71 -32.47 19.24
CA PRO A 63 -10.28 -31.36 20.01
C PRO A 63 -11.17 -30.47 19.12
N ASP A 64 -12.06 -29.68 19.71
CA ASP A 64 -12.83 -28.69 18.95
C ASP A 64 -11.90 -27.63 18.34
N PHE A 65 -10.97 -27.14 19.17
CA PHE A 65 -9.96 -26.14 18.83
C PHE A 65 -8.58 -26.55 19.33
N VAL A 66 -7.56 -26.12 18.59
CA VAL A 66 -6.16 -26.20 18.96
C VAL A 66 -5.66 -24.77 19.21
N VAL A 67 -4.98 -24.58 20.33
CA VAL A 67 -4.33 -23.31 20.69
C VAL A 67 -2.83 -23.50 20.51
N ARG A 68 -2.24 -22.76 19.57
CA ARG A 68 -0.81 -22.72 19.35
C ARG A 68 -0.22 -21.53 20.11
N ILE A 69 0.76 -21.84 20.95
CA ILE A 69 1.71 -20.91 21.57
C ILE A 69 3.12 -21.48 21.35
N THR A 70 4.11 -20.61 21.14
CA THR A 70 5.49 -21.03 20.90
C THR A 70 6.27 -21.10 22.22
N SER A 71 7.11 -22.14 22.36
CA SER A 71 7.78 -22.47 23.62
C SER A 71 8.94 -21.54 24.00
N ASP A 72 9.36 -20.71 23.06
CA ASP A 72 10.33 -19.61 23.18
C ASP A 72 9.72 -18.34 23.82
N CYS A 73 8.46 -18.38 24.24
CA CYS A 73 7.74 -17.23 24.82
C CYS A 73 7.49 -17.39 26.34
N PRO A 74 8.52 -17.36 27.20
CA PRO A 74 8.40 -17.74 28.62
C PRO A 74 7.50 -16.84 29.45
N LEU A 75 7.15 -15.63 28.97
CA LEU A 75 6.30 -14.67 29.65
C LEU A 75 4.89 -14.56 29.06
N ILE A 76 4.45 -15.56 28.27
CA ILE A 76 3.09 -15.64 27.72
C ILE A 76 2.03 -15.40 28.81
N ASP A 77 0.97 -14.68 28.48
CA ASP A 77 -0.07 -14.30 29.44
C ASP A 77 -1.27 -15.25 29.37
N PRO A 78 -1.63 -15.94 30.46
CA PRO A 78 -2.78 -16.85 30.47
C PRO A 78 -4.12 -16.14 30.20
N GLU A 79 -4.28 -14.88 30.61
CA GLU A 79 -5.51 -14.12 30.33
C GLU A 79 -5.62 -13.78 28.84
N LEU A 80 -4.48 -13.55 28.17
CA LEU A 80 -4.44 -13.31 26.72
C LEU A 80 -4.80 -14.58 25.94
N ILE A 81 -4.36 -15.76 26.40
CA ILE A 81 -4.78 -17.04 25.85
C ILE A 81 -6.31 -17.18 25.94
N ASP A 82 -6.87 -16.98 27.13
CA ASP A 82 -8.32 -17.10 27.35
C ASP A 82 -9.11 -16.08 26.52
N LYS A 83 -8.64 -14.84 26.42
CA LYS A 83 -9.27 -13.79 25.61
C LYS A 83 -9.32 -14.16 24.14
N THR A 84 -8.21 -14.68 23.59
CA THR A 84 -8.11 -15.07 22.18
C THR A 84 -9.03 -16.25 21.87
N ILE A 85 -9.12 -17.23 22.77
CA ILE A 85 -10.06 -18.36 22.65
C ILE A 85 -11.50 -17.85 22.68
N GLN A 86 -11.85 -17.03 23.67
CA GLN A 86 -13.21 -16.53 23.83
C GLN A 86 -13.67 -15.74 22.59
N PHE A 87 -12.79 -14.91 22.03
CA PHE A 87 -13.09 -14.18 20.80
C PHE A 87 -13.40 -15.10 19.61
N CYS A 88 -12.62 -16.18 19.45
CA CYS A 88 -12.83 -17.17 18.41
C CYS A 88 -14.19 -17.87 18.56
N LEU A 89 -14.56 -18.22 19.80
CA LEU A 89 -15.84 -18.86 20.12
C LEU A 89 -17.04 -17.92 19.90
N ASP A 90 -16.99 -16.70 20.42
CA ASP A 90 -18.08 -15.72 20.33
C ASP A 90 -18.44 -15.38 18.88
N ASN A 91 -17.45 -15.42 17.98
CA ASN A 91 -17.60 -15.06 16.57
C ASN A 91 -17.70 -16.27 15.63
N GLN A 92 -17.68 -17.49 16.16
CA GLN A 92 -17.76 -18.73 15.39
C GLN A 92 -16.73 -18.75 14.24
N LEU A 93 -15.47 -18.52 14.58
CA LEU A 93 -14.35 -18.49 13.63
C LEU A 93 -13.69 -19.86 13.52
N GLU A 94 -13.06 -20.13 12.37
CA GLU A 94 -12.22 -21.33 12.19
C GLU A 94 -10.75 -21.05 12.52
N TYR A 95 -10.35 -19.78 12.49
CA TYR A 95 -9.03 -19.29 12.87
C TYR A 95 -9.13 -17.87 13.46
N HIS A 96 -8.40 -17.62 14.54
CA HIS A 96 -8.17 -16.28 15.08
C HIS A 96 -6.79 -16.18 15.74
N SER A 97 -6.20 -14.99 15.73
CA SER A 97 -4.99 -14.67 16.46
C SER A 97 -5.03 -13.25 16.98
N ASN A 98 -4.52 -13.05 18.20
CA ASN A 98 -4.32 -11.73 18.79
C ASN A 98 -3.29 -10.88 18.01
N GLN A 99 -2.54 -11.49 17.08
CA GLN A 99 -1.60 -10.79 16.21
C GLN A 99 -2.22 -10.29 14.90
N SER A 100 -3.53 -10.36 14.74
CA SER A 100 -4.21 -9.85 13.55
C SER A 100 -3.94 -8.34 13.30
N GLN A 101 -3.56 -7.58 14.32
CA GLN A 101 -3.17 -6.16 14.20
C GLN A 101 -1.69 -5.88 14.49
N GLU A 102 -0.88 -6.91 14.78
CA GLU A 102 0.54 -6.79 15.16
C GLU A 102 0.81 -5.75 16.27
N ALA A 103 -0.16 -5.49 17.14
CA ALA A 103 -0.07 -4.46 18.19
C ALA A 103 0.59 -4.97 19.49
N TYR A 104 0.63 -6.28 19.68
CA TYR A 104 1.26 -6.92 20.83
C TYR A 104 2.76 -7.09 20.63
N PRO A 105 3.57 -7.07 21.71
CA PRO A 105 4.96 -7.48 21.68
C PRO A 105 5.16 -8.83 20.98
N ASP A 106 6.29 -8.97 20.29
CA ASP A 106 6.72 -10.25 19.75
C ASP A 106 6.99 -11.23 20.90
N GLY A 107 6.50 -12.46 20.77
CA GLY A 107 6.52 -13.47 21.83
C GLY A 107 5.27 -13.52 22.73
N LEU A 108 4.18 -12.86 22.35
CA LEU A 108 2.86 -12.99 23.00
C LEU A 108 1.80 -13.58 22.08
N ASP A 109 2.25 -14.38 21.11
CA ASP A 109 1.45 -14.84 19.99
C ASP A 109 0.58 -16.00 20.43
N VAL A 110 -0.74 -15.81 20.30
CA VAL A 110 -1.74 -16.84 20.52
C VAL A 110 -2.49 -17.03 19.21
N GLU A 111 -2.48 -18.26 18.70
CA GLU A 111 -3.25 -18.64 17.53
C GLU A 111 -4.24 -19.75 17.92
N VAL A 112 -5.51 -19.55 17.59
CA VAL A 112 -6.59 -20.49 17.88
C VAL A 112 -7.19 -20.93 16.54
N PHE A 113 -7.23 -22.23 16.29
CA PHE A 113 -7.82 -22.77 15.08
C PHE A 113 -8.57 -24.07 15.31
N SER A 114 -9.62 -24.30 14.54
CA SER A 114 -10.40 -25.53 14.64
C SER A 114 -9.57 -26.74 14.24
N PHE A 115 -9.84 -27.91 14.84
CA PHE A 115 -9.18 -29.15 14.42
C PHE A 115 -9.46 -29.49 12.94
N LYS A 116 -10.65 -29.14 12.45
CA LYS A 116 -11.01 -29.27 11.03
C LYS A 116 -10.05 -28.47 10.14
N ALA A 117 -9.77 -27.22 10.49
CA ALA A 117 -8.85 -26.38 9.73
C ALA A 117 -7.40 -26.91 9.78
N LEU A 118 -6.95 -27.42 10.94
CA LEU A 118 -5.65 -28.09 11.06
C LEU A 118 -5.56 -29.35 10.18
N GLU A 119 -6.60 -30.19 10.19
CA GLU A 119 -6.65 -31.41 9.38
C GLU A 119 -6.64 -31.07 7.87
N GLU A 120 -7.38 -30.05 7.46
CA GLU A 120 -7.41 -29.58 6.08
C GLU A 120 -6.04 -29.04 5.64
N ALA A 121 -5.38 -28.24 6.48
CA ALA A 121 -4.03 -27.77 6.23
C ALA A 121 -3.05 -28.94 6.11
N TRP A 122 -3.10 -29.90 7.03
CA TRP A 122 -2.22 -31.07 6.99
C TRP A 122 -2.39 -31.91 5.72
N LYS A 123 -3.61 -32.05 5.20
CA LYS A 123 -3.91 -32.78 3.95
C LYS A 123 -3.51 -32.03 2.68
N SER A 124 -3.65 -30.70 2.68
CA SER A 124 -3.67 -29.91 1.45
C SER A 124 -2.44 -28.99 1.28
N ALA A 125 -1.73 -28.65 2.35
CA ALA A 125 -0.55 -27.80 2.27
C ALA A 125 0.61 -28.51 1.58
N THR A 126 1.11 -27.94 0.49
CA THR A 126 2.25 -28.48 -0.27
C THR A 126 3.49 -27.59 -0.26
N ALA A 127 3.37 -26.31 0.10
CA ALA A 127 4.52 -25.41 0.21
C ALA A 127 5.36 -25.75 1.45
N VAL A 128 6.68 -25.66 1.37
CA VAL A 128 7.59 -25.98 2.49
C VAL A 128 7.33 -25.03 3.66
N ALA A 129 7.16 -23.74 3.39
CA ALA A 129 6.84 -22.74 4.40
C ALA A 129 5.48 -23.01 5.09
N ASP A 130 4.52 -23.65 4.42
CA ASP A 130 3.25 -24.04 5.04
C ASP A 130 3.36 -25.30 5.91
N ARG A 131 4.35 -26.17 5.63
CA ARG A 131 4.65 -27.35 6.44
C ARG A 131 5.53 -27.00 7.63
N GLU A 132 6.46 -26.06 7.44
CA GLU A 132 7.39 -25.57 8.46
C GLU A 132 6.70 -24.62 9.45
N HIS A 133 5.74 -23.82 8.99
CA HIS A 133 4.97 -22.90 9.83
C HIS A 133 3.52 -23.37 9.85
N VAL A 134 2.95 -23.64 11.03
CA VAL A 134 1.68 -24.39 11.19
C VAL A 134 0.46 -23.69 10.56
N THR A 135 0.39 -22.37 10.66
CA THR A 135 -0.84 -21.60 10.41
C THR A 135 -0.93 -20.81 9.08
N PRO A 136 0.11 -20.57 8.26
CA PRO A 136 -0.03 -19.82 7.00
C PRO A 136 -1.10 -20.39 6.07
N PHE A 137 -1.16 -21.72 5.89
CA PHE A 137 -2.22 -22.35 5.08
C PHE A 137 -3.61 -22.10 5.69
N ILE A 138 -3.74 -22.25 7.01
CA ILE A 138 -5.02 -22.05 7.72
C ILE A 138 -5.48 -20.59 7.56
N ARG A 139 -4.59 -19.62 7.76
CA ARG A 139 -4.88 -18.18 7.64
C ARG A 139 -5.43 -17.79 6.28
N ARG A 140 -4.96 -18.43 5.21
CA ARG A 140 -5.42 -18.15 3.84
C ARG A 140 -6.76 -18.78 3.48
N ASN A 141 -7.17 -19.85 4.17
CA ASN A 141 -8.32 -20.68 3.76
C ASN A 141 -9.47 -20.70 4.78
N ALA A 142 -9.20 -20.40 6.06
CA ALA A 142 -10.19 -20.48 7.13
C ALA A 142 -11.03 -19.21 7.23
N LYS A 143 -12.27 -19.35 7.73
CA LYS A 143 -13.08 -18.21 8.16
C LYS A 143 -12.41 -17.50 9.34
N MET A 144 -11.92 -16.28 9.11
CA MET A 144 -11.28 -15.44 10.14
C MET A 144 -11.90 -14.05 10.21
N MET A 145 -11.67 -13.35 11.32
CA MET A 145 -12.03 -11.96 11.52
C MET A 145 -10.91 -11.24 12.26
N MET A 146 -10.60 -10.01 11.82
CA MET A 146 -9.67 -9.13 12.53
C MET A 146 -10.36 -8.50 13.73
N ALA A 147 -9.71 -8.58 14.91
CA ALA A 147 -10.15 -7.90 16.12
C ALA A 147 -9.36 -6.61 16.30
N ASP A 148 -10.05 -5.49 16.59
CA ASP A 148 -9.42 -4.33 17.20
C ASP A 148 -9.54 -4.46 18.72
N GLU A 149 -8.41 -4.80 19.34
CA GLU A 149 -8.33 -4.99 20.78
C GLU A 149 -8.01 -3.70 21.54
N GLY A 150 -7.91 -2.56 20.84
CA GLY A 150 -7.60 -1.25 21.42
C GLY A 150 -6.20 -1.18 22.05
N ILE A 151 -5.27 -2.00 21.57
CA ILE A 151 -3.89 -2.04 22.07
C ILE A 151 -3.08 -0.92 21.41
N ASP A 152 -2.36 -0.17 22.25
CA ASP A 152 -1.48 0.90 21.80
C ASP A 152 -0.31 0.34 20.97
N LYS A 153 -0.13 0.86 19.74
CA LYS A 153 0.91 0.39 18.81
C LYS A 153 2.33 0.57 19.33
N LYS A 154 2.57 1.36 20.38
CA LYS A 154 3.89 1.50 21.01
C LYS A 154 4.50 0.17 21.47
N TYR A 155 3.66 -0.84 21.74
CA TYR A 155 4.13 -2.14 22.20
C TYR A 155 4.59 -3.07 21.06
N ALA A 156 4.24 -2.79 19.80
CA ALA A 156 4.52 -3.64 18.65
C ALA A 156 6.03 -3.85 18.38
N ALA A 157 6.86 -2.89 18.80
CA ALA A 157 8.32 -2.93 18.61
C ALA A 157 9.06 -3.70 19.71
N LEU A 158 8.36 -4.21 20.73
CA LEU A 158 8.98 -4.91 21.85
C LEU A 158 9.13 -6.41 21.55
N ARG A 159 10.25 -6.99 21.98
CA ARG A 159 10.53 -8.44 21.93
C ARG A 159 10.53 -9.04 23.33
N ILE A 160 9.66 -10.03 23.54
CA ILE A 160 9.54 -10.82 24.78
C ILE A 160 9.57 -12.32 24.42
N THR A 161 10.50 -12.68 23.55
CA THR A 161 10.80 -14.05 23.08
C THR A 161 12.15 -14.52 23.65
N VAL A 162 12.60 -15.73 23.29
CA VAL A 162 13.92 -16.32 23.57
C VAL A 162 14.36 -17.09 22.32
N ASP A 163 14.62 -16.35 21.23
CA ASP A 163 15.14 -16.92 19.99
C ASP A 163 16.67 -16.87 19.98
N GLU A 164 17.23 -15.74 20.43
CA GLU A 164 18.67 -15.46 20.45
C GLU A 164 19.22 -15.32 21.88
N ALA A 165 20.55 -15.32 22.00
CA ALA A 165 21.21 -15.13 23.29
C ALA A 165 20.87 -13.77 23.95
N SER A 166 20.72 -12.72 23.16
CA SER A 166 20.29 -11.38 23.62
C SER A 166 18.86 -11.39 24.16
N ASP A 167 17.94 -12.12 23.52
CA ASP A 167 16.58 -12.30 24.01
C ASP A 167 16.58 -12.96 25.40
N PHE A 168 17.41 -13.99 25.56
CA PHE A 168 17.56 -14.68 26.84
C PHE A 168 18.04 -13.73 27.96
N GLU A 169 18.96 -12.81 27.65
CA GLU A 169 19.42 -11.80 28.61
C GLU A 169 18.28 -10.86 29.03
N VAL A 170 17.49 -10.37 28.07
CA VAL A 170 16.32 -9.52 28.33
C VAL A 170 15.30 -10.23 29.21
N ILE A 171 14.93 -11.47 28.87
CA ILE A 171 13.96 -12.24 29.65
C ILE A 171 14.48 -12.54 31.06
N GLN A 172 15.76 -12.89 31.21
CA GLN A 172 16.35 -13.11 32.53
C GLN A 172 16.32 -11.84 33.39
N HIS A 173 16.56 -10.68 32.78
CA HIS A 173 16.45 -9.39 33.45
C HIS A 173 15.01 -9.15 33.93
N LEU A 174 14.04 -9.30 33.02
CA LEU A 174 12.62 -9.10 33.35
C LEU A 174 12.13 -10.01 34.48
N ILE A 175 12.48 -11.30 34.45
CA ILE A 175 12.09 -12.26 35.50
C ILE A 175 12.74 -11.91 36.84
N ARG A 176 13.99 -11.45 36.83
CA ARG A 176 14.73 -11.09 38.05
C ARG A 176 14.13 -9.87 38.74
N GLU A 177 13.77 -8.85 37.97
CA GLU A 177 13.31 -7.57 38.49
C GLU A 177 11.81 -7.58 38.82
N LEU A 178 10.99 -8.23 37.99
CA LEU A 178 9.52 -8.17 38.10
C LEU A 178 8.89 -9.48 38.59
N GLY A 179 9.67 -10.57 38.60
CA GLY A 179 9.16 -11.93 38.81
C GLY A 179 8.59 -12.54 37.52
N ASP A 180 8.09 -13.76 37.62
CA ASP A 180 7.61 -14.60 36.52
C ASP A 180 6.07 -14.70 36.45
N LYS A 181 5.35 -13.92 37.24
CA LYS A 181 3.87 -13.99 37.38
C LYS A 181 3.13 -12.70 37.07
N GLN A 182 3.82 -11.71 36.51
CA GLN A 182 3.16 -10.46 36.15
C GLN A 182 2.35 -10.60 34.85
N PRO A 183 1.32 -9.77 34.64
CA PRO A 183 0.67 -9.60 33.34
C PRO A 183 1.67 -9.13 32.28
N TRP A 184 1.46 -9.50 31.01
CA TRP A 184 2.39 -9.14 29.93
C TRP A 184 2.66 -7.62 29.86
N LYS A 185 1.64 -6.82 30.13
CA LYS A 185 1.69 -5.36 30.04
C LYS A 185 2.69 -4.76 31.02
N MET A 186 2.91 -5.37 32.19
CA MET A 186 3.91 -4.87 33.14
C MET A 186 5.34 -5.06 32.62
N TYR A 187 5.63 -6.18 31.95
CA TYR A 187 6.91 -6.40 31.30
C TYR A 187 7.12 -5.42 30.13
N ALA A 188 6.07 -5.21 29.32
CA ALA A 188 6.11 -4.30 28.19
C ALA A 188 6.31 -2.83 28.62
N ASP A 189 5.54 -2.37 29.61
CA ASP A 189 5.68 -1.02 30.17
C ASP A 189 7.06 -0.82 30.83
N TYR A 190 7.64 -1.86 31.44
CA TYR A 190 8.99 -1.80 31.98
C TYR A 190 10.04 -1.61 30.88
N LEU A 191 9.96 -2.37 29.78
CA LEU A 191 10.88 -2.22 28.64
C LEU A 191 10.81 -0.82 28.03
N LEU A 192 9.62 -0.25 27.88
CA LEU A 192 9.46 1.13 27.39
C LEU A 192 10.06 2.20 28.32
N GLN A 193 10.26 1.88 29.60
CA GLN A 193 10.89 2.78 30.58
C GLN A 193 12.40 2.57 30.71
N HIS A 194 12.94 1.48 30.15
CA HIS A 194 14.33 1.05 30.27
C HIS A 194 14.91 0.73 28.89
N GLU A 195 15.14 1.77 28.09
CA GLU A 195 15.66 1.67 26.71
C GLU A 195 16.99 0.89 26.65
N GLU A 196 17.81 0.93 27.70
CA GLU A 196 19.06 0.18 27.80
C GLU A 196 18.86 -1.34 27.83
N ILE A 197 17.71 -1.81 28.30
CA ILE A 197 17.35 -3.23 28.29
C ILE A 197 16.67 -3.59 26.98
N GLN A 198 15.74 -2.75 26.53
CA GLN A 198 15.05 -2.95 25.25
C GLN A 198 16.05 -3.01 24.08
N SER A 199 17.08 -2.17 24.08
CA SER A 199 18.06 -2.11 22.99
C SER A 199 18.91 -3.39 22.82
N ILE A 200 18.93 -4.29 23.81
CA ILE A 200 19.70 -5.55 23.76
C ILE A 200 19.21 -6.46 22.62
N ASN A 201 17.90 -6.53 22.38
CA ASN A 201 17.30 -7.41 21.36
C ASN A 201 16.40 -6.68 20.35
N HIS A 202 16.27 -5.36 20.43
CA HIS A 202 15.43 -4.56 19.53
C HIS A 202 15.85 -4.65 18.05
N SER A 203 17.11 -4.97 17.75
CA SER A 203 17.59 -5.14 16.37
C SER A 203 17.12 -6.45 15.70
N ILE A 204 16.53 -7.38 16.44
CA ILE A 204 16.06 -8.66 15.92
C ILE A 204 14.62 -8.50 15.42
N PHE A 205 14.41 -8.81 14.14
CA PHE A 205 13.13 -8.61 13.48
C PHE A 205 12.16 -9.77 13.70
N ARG A 206 10.88 -9.40 13.76
CA ARG A 206 9.78 -10.32 13.93
C ARG A 206 9.62 -11.26 12.72
N ASN A 207 9.37 -12.54 12.98
CA ASN A 207 9.13 -13.57 11.95
C ASN A 207 10.27 -13.77 10.93
N GLU A 208 11.52 -13.46 11.30
CA GLU A 208 12.68 -13.59 10.41
C GLU A 208 12.83 -15.02 9.82
N GLY A 209 12.56 -16.06 10.61
CA GLY A 209 12.58 -17.45 10.14
C GLY A 209 11.60 -17.72 8.99
N TYR A 210 10.35 -17.23 9.10
CA TYR A 210 9.35 -17.37 8.03
C TYR A 210 9.76 -16.63 6.76
N MET A 211 10.33 -15.43 6.90
CA MET A 211 10.88 -14.68 5.76
C MET A 211 12.00 -15.47 5.06
N LYS A 212 12.95 -16.02 5.83
CA LYS A 212 14.05 -16.84 5.29
C LYS A 212 13.53 -18.07 4.54
N SER A 213 12.55 -18.79 5.10
CA SER A 213 11.93 -19.95 4.43
C SER A 213 11.25 -19.54 3.13
N LYS A 214 10.47 -18.44 3.13
CA LYS A 214 9.87 -17.90 1.90
C LYS A 214 10.90 -17.49 0.87
N PHE A 215 11.97 -16.81 1.28
CA PHE A 215 13.05 -16.43 0.37
C PHE A 215 13.74 -17.65 -0.23
N ASN A 216 13.91 -18.74 0.50
CA ASN A 216 14.50 -19.97 -0.01
C ASN A 216 13.63 -20.66 -1.08
N GLU A 217 12.30 -20.54 -0.97
CA GLU A 217 11.36 -21.07 -1.98
C GLU A 217 11.34 -20.23 -3.27
N ILE A 218 11.57 -18.93 -3.17
CA ILE A 218 11.46 -18.02 -4.32
C ILE A 218 12.67 -18.16 -5.23
N GLN A 219 12.44 -18.48 -6.50
CA GLN A 219 13.46 -18.36 -7.54
C GLN A 219 13.29 -17.03 -8.27
N LEU A 220 14.26 -16.11 -8.12
CA LEU A 220 14.23 -14.86 -8.86
C LEU A 220 14.53 -15.09 -10.35
N ARG A 221 13.86 -14.32 -11.19
CA ARG A 221 14.16 -14.21 -12.62
C ARG A 221 15.55 -13.58 -12.81
N ASN A 222 16.18 -13.84 -13.95
CA ASN A 222 17.43 -13.20 -14.37
C ASN A 222 17.30 -12.75 -15.83
N ILE A 223 16.66 -11.60 -16.01
CA ILE A 223 16.30 -11.03 -17.30
C ILE A 223 17.46 -10.21 -17.83
N THR A 224 18.03 -10.67 -18.95
CA THR A 224 19.16 -10.01 -19.62
C THR A 224 18.90 -9.72 -21.09
N ASN A 225 17.78 -10.22 -21.65
CA ASN A 225 17.42 -10.04 -23.05
C ASN A 225 16.46 -8.85 -23.23
N PHE A 226 16.93 -7.80 -23.90
CA PHE A 226 16.17 -6.61 -24.28
C PHE A 226 16.31 -6.30 -25.78
N LYS A 227 16.54 -7.31 -26.61
CA LYS A 227 16.84 -7.12 -28.04
C LYS A 227 15.65 -6.52 -28.80
N ALA A 228 14.46 -7.06 -28.62
CA ALA A 228 13.25 -6.54 -29.26
C ALA A 228 12.92 -5.14 -28.70
N SER A 229 13.16 -4.92 -27.40
CA SER A 229 13.07 -3.60 -26.78
C SER A 229 14.04 -2.60 -27.43
N ASP A 230 15.30 -2.96 -27.67
CA ASP A 230 16.28 -2.09 -28.34
C ASP A 230 15.87 -1.73 -29.78
N GLU A 231 15.33 -2.69 -30.53
CA GLU A 231 14.78 -2.48 -31.87
C GLU A 231 13.56 -1.55 -31.83
N TYR A 232 12.67 -1.76 -30.86
CA TYR A 232 11.49 -0.91 -30.63
C TYR A 232 11.89 0.53 -30.31
N ARG A 233 12.81 0.76 -29.36
CA ARG A 233 13.28 2.11 -28.98
C ARG A 233 13.83 2.87 -30.20
N LYS A 234 14.63 2.22 -31.05
CA LYS A 234 15.17 2.86 -32.26
C LYS A 234 14.08 3.30 -33.23
N ALA A 235 13.01 2.51 -33.38
CA ALA A 235 11.93 2.81 -34.30
C ALA A 235 10.95 3.86 -33.74
N ILE A 236 10.55 3.73 -32.47
CA ILE A 236 9.42 4.48 -31.90
C ILE A 236 9.68 5.98 -31.81
N HIS A 237 10.92 6.42 -31.54
CA HIS A 237 11.27 7.85 -31.49
C HIS A 237 11.16 8.55 -32.84
N ASN A 238 11.13 7.82 -33.97
CA ASN A 238 10.84 8.39 -35.29
C ASN A 238 9.34 8.59 -35.53
N LEU A 239 8.49 7.97 -34.72
CA LEU A 239 7.04 7.93 -34.89
C LEU A 239 6.30 8.76 -33.84
N ILE A 240 6.78 8.73 -32.60
CA ILE A 240 6.14 9.36 -31.44
C ILE A 240 7.18 10.22 -30.71
N PRO A 241 6.92 11.53 -30.51
CA PRO A 241 7.77 12.37 -29.67
C PRO A 241 7.95 11.77 -28.28
N GLY A 242 9.20 11.58 -27.86
CA GLY A 242 9.54 10.97 -26.56
C GLY A 242 9.30 9.46 -26.49
N GLY A 243 8.96 8.80 -27.61
CA GLY A 243 8.78 7.35 -27.69
C GLY A 243 7.51 6.81 -27.02
N SER A 244 6.64 7.69 -26.52
CA SER A 244 5.41 7.34 -25.80
C SER A 244 4.42 8.49 -25.77
N HIS A 245 3.12 8.18 -25.67
CA HIS A 245 2.06 9.18 -25.44
C HIS A 245 1.99 9.70 -24.00
N THR A 246 2.79 9.14 -23.09
CA THR A 246 2.91 9.58 -21.70
C THR A 246 4.39 9.66 -21.34
N TYR A 247 4.88 10.85 -21.02
CA TYR A 247 6.31 11.06 -20.78
C TYR A 247 6.86 10.25 -19.60
N SER A 248 6.07 9.97 -18.56
CA SER A 248 6.45 9.06 -17.46
C SER A 248 6.66 7.60 -17.89
N LYS A 249 6.29 7.24 -19.13
CA LYS A 249 6.54 5.94 -19.75
C LYS A 249 7.63 6.01 -20.83
N GLY A 250 8.25 7.18 -21.03
CA GLY A 250 9.30 7.37 -22.03
C GLY A 250 10.58 6.65 -21.64
N ASP A 251 11.41 6.33 -22.63
CA ASP A 251 12.66 5.58 -22.43
C ASP A 251 13.63 6.26 -21.46
N ASP A 252 13.59 7.59 -21.36
CA ASP A 252 14.45 8.37 -20.46
C ASP A 252 13.99 8.33 -18.99
N GLN A 253 12.89 7.65 -18.69
CA GLN A 253 12.40 7.41 -17.34
C GLN A 253 12.90 6.09 -16.74
N PHE A 254 13.58 5.25 -17.55
CA PHE A 254 14.05 3.92 -17.18
C PHE A 254 15.54 3.74 -17.51
N PRO A 255 16.25 2.80 -16.86
CA PRO A 255 17.57 2.37 -17.32
C PRO A 255 17.50 1.79 -18.74
N ILE A 256 18.60 1.79 -19.48
CA ILE A 256 18.59 1.22 -20.85
C ILE A 256 18.30 -0.29 -20.85
N LEU A 257 18.68 -0.99 -19.77
CA LEU A 257 18.36 -2.39 -19.54
C LEU A 257 16.95 -2.52 -18.94
N SER A 258 15.96 -2.16 -19.75
CA SER A 258 14.54 -2.19 -19.38
C SER A 258 13.65 -2.51 -20.58
N PRO A 259 12.42 -3.00 -20.31
CA PRO A 259 11.44 -3.22 -21.36
C PRO A 259 11.05 -1.89 -22.01
N ALA A 260 11.11 -1.84 -23.35
CA ALA A 260 10.71 -0.65 -24.09
C ALA A 260 9.20 -0.56 -24.36
N ALA A 261 8.52 -1.71 -24.33
CA ALA A 261 7.10 -1.80 -24.60
C ALA A 261 6.50 -3.03 -23.91
N ILE A 262 5.27 -2.88 -23.43
CA ILE A 262 4.49 -3.91 -22.76
C ILE A 262 3.40 -4.41 -23.71
N VAL A 263 3.29 -5.72 -23.89
CA VAL A 263 2.33 -6.34 -24.82
C VAL A 263 1.14 -6.99 -24.12
N LYS A 264 1.26 -7.29 -22.82
CA LYS A 264 0.25 -8.02 -22.05
C LYS A 264 0.33 -7.68 -20.57
N GLY A 265 -0.81 -7.70 -19.89
CA GLY A 265 -0.90 -7.74 -18.43
C GLY A 265 -2.01 -8.68 -17.97
N LYS A 266 -1.83 -9.32 -16.81
CA LYS A 266 -2.84 -10.15 -16.12
C LYS A 266 -2.55 -10.15 -14.62
N GLY A 267 -3.53 -9.79 -13.80
CA GLY A 267 -3.35 -9.67 -12.36
C GLY A 267 -2.34 -8.57 -12.02
N SER A 268 -1.35 -8.88 -11.19
CA SER A 268 -0.21 -8.02 -10.83
C SER A 268 0.98 -8.09 -11.80
N HIS A 269 0.89 -8.92 -12.86
CA HIS A 269 2.03 -9.21 -13.75
C HIS A 269 1.83 -8.64 -15.17
N ILE A 270 2.95 -8.31 -15.82
CA ILE A 270 3.01 -7.80 -17.20
C ILE A 270 4.11 -8.50 -18.01
N TRP A 271 3.97 -8.49 -19.33
CA TRP A 271 4.95 -9.06 -20.27
C TRP A 271 5.37 -8.02 -21.31
N ASP A 272 6.67 -7.94 -21.55
CA ASP A 272 7.25 -7.05 -22.55
C ASP A 272 7.31 -7.67 -23.96
N VAL A 273 7.75 -6.86 -24.92
CA VAL A 273 7.96 -7.29 -26.32
C VAL A 273 9.03 -8.37 -26.50
N ASP A 274 9.90 -8.59 -25.52
CA ASP A 274 10.91 -9.64 -25.49
C ASP A 274 10.37 -10.95 -24.89
N GLY A 275 9.15 -10.93 -24.34
CA GLY A 275 8.51 -12.07 -23.67
C GLY A 275 8.88 -12.21 -22.19
N ASN A 276 9.60 -11.24 -21.63
CA ASN A 276 9.97 -11.22 -20.22
C ASN A 276 8.75 -10.89 -19.36
N GLU A 277 8.62 -11.55 -18.21
CA GLU A 277 7.56 -11.31 -17.23
C GLU A 277 8.06 -10.45 -16.07
N TYR A 278 7.24 -9.50 -15.64
CA TYR A 278 7.52 -8.63 -14.50
C TYR A 278 6.33 -8.53 -13.56
N LEU A 279 6.63 -8.44 -12.26
CA LEU A 279 5.73 -7.82 -11.29
C LEU A 279 5.62 -6.31 -11.62
N ASP A 280 4.41 -5.80 -11.84
CA ASP A 280 4.17 -4.38 -12.18
C ASP A 280 3.97 -3.55 -10.91
N CYS A 281 5.00 -2.82 -10.50
CA CYS A 281 4.91 -1.99 -9.30
C CYS A 281 4.23 -0.64 -9.55
N SER A 282 3.99 -0.26 -10.80
CA SER A 282 3.36 1.03 -11.15
C SER A 282 1.85 0.91 -11.35
N MET A 283 1.37 -0.29 -11.70
CA MET A 283 -0.02 -0.61 -12.02
C MET A 283 -0.64 0.40 -12.99
N GLY A 284 0.02 0.60 -14.13
CA GLY A 284 -0.42 1.53 -15.17
C GLY A 284 -0.42 2.99 -14.72
N LEU A 285 0.63 3.43 -14.00
CA LEU A 285 0.69 4.76 -13.36
C LEU A 285 -0.51 4.98 -12.42
N THR A 286 -0.77 4.00 -11.55
CA THR A 286 -1.83 3.96 -10.53
C THR A 286 -3.26 3.77 -11.06
N SER A 287 -3.45 3.66 -12.38
CA SER A 287 -4.77 3.51 -13.00
C SER A 287 -5.40 2.13 -12.83
N VAL A 288 -4.58 1.09 -12.62
CA VAL A 288 -5.05 -0.27 -12.41
C VAL A 288 -5.13 -0.53 -10.90
N SER A 289 -6.30 -0.91 -10.41
CA SER A 289 -6.61 -0.98 -8.98
C SER A 289 -6.99 -2.37 -8.50
N LEU A 290 -7.63 -3.16 -9.36
CA LEU A 290 -7.98 -4.55 -9.13
C LEU A 290 -6.95 -5.51 -9.75
N GLY A 291 -6.24 -5.07 -10.79
CA GLY A 291 -5.28 -5.87 -11.55
C GLY A 291 -5.56 -5.82 -13.05
N HIS A 292 -4.54 -6.14 -13.85
CA HIS A 292 -4.63 -6.17 -15.31
C HIS A 292 -5.59 -7.29 -15.76
N ALA A 293 -6.40 -7.01 -16.78
CA ALA A 293 -7.35 -7.97 -17.35
C ALA A 293 -8.21 -8.69 -16.29
N TYR A 294 -8.73 -7.91 -15.33
CA TYR A 294 -9.55 -8.40 -14.23
C TYR A 294 -10.95 -8.81 -14.72
N GLU A 295 -11.29 -10.09 -14.57
CA GLU A 295 -12.36 -10.72 -15.35
C GLU A 295 -13.76 -10.11 -15.12
N PRO A 296 -14.21 -9.83 -13.88
CA PRO A 296 -15.50 -9.16 -13.65
C PRO A 296 -15.65 -7.83 -14.38
N VAL A 297 -14.56 -7.06 -14.52
CA VAL A 297 -14.56 -5.78 -15.24
C VAL A 297 -14.58 -6.03 -16.75
N LEU A 298 -13.78 -6.97 -17.26
CA LEU A 298 -13.77 -7.34 -18.68
C LEU A 298 -15.11 -7.89 -19.15
N ASP A 299 -15.77 -8.72 -18.35
CA ASP A 299 -17.11 -9.25 -18.63
C ASP A 299 -18.13 -8.12 -18.81
N ALA A 300 -18.14 -7.16 -17.88
CA ALA A 300 -19.03 -6.00 -17.94
C ALA A 300 -18.80 -5.16 -19.20
N VAL A 301 -17.53 -4.94 -19.55
CA VAL A 301 -17.15 -4.22 -20.77
C VAL A 301 -17.56 -4.98 -22.03
N ARG A 302 -17.24 -6.27 -22.12
CA ARG A 302 -17.59 -7.11 -23.29
C ARG A 302 -19.10 -7.10 -23.53
N LYS A 303 -19.89 -7.29 -22.46
CA LYS A 303 -21.35 -7.24 -22.53
C LYS A 303 -21.86 -5.87 -22.97
N GLU A 304 -21.28 -4.78 -22.47
CA GLU A 304 -21.73 -3.44 -22.85
C GLU A 304 -21.43 -3.13 -24.32
N LEU A 305 -20.31 -3.62 -24.86
CA LEU A 305 -19.94 -3.42 -26.27
C LEU A 305 -20.94 -4.04 -27.25
N GLU A 306 -21.72 -5.07 -26.84
CA GLU A 306 -22.78 -5.66 -27.67
C GLU A 306 -23.94 -4.68 -27.94
N ASN A 307 -24.09 -3.63 -27.12
CA ASN A 307 -25.12 -2.60 -27.28
C ASN A 307 -24.68 -1.45 -28.22
N GLY A 308 -23.43 -1.46 -28.68
CA GLY A 308 -22.82 -0.35 -29.43
C GLY A 308 -22.24 0.74 -28.51
N VAL A 309 -21.55 1.71 -29.11
CA VAL A 309 -20.85 2.79 -28.39
C VAL A 309 -21.07 4.14 -29.06
N ASN A 310 -21.01 5.21 -28.26
CA ASN A 310 -20.99 6.61 -28.70
C ASN A 310 -22.21 7.03 -29.56
N PHE A 311 -23.35 7.24 -28.88
CA PHE A 311 -24.65 7.50 -29.51
C PHE A 311 -24.92 9.00 -29.74
N GLN A 312 -25.89 9.32 -30.59
CA GLN A 312 -26.34 10.71 -30.84
C GLN A 312 -27.07 11.34 -29.64
N ARG A 313 -27.57 10.51 -28.72
CA ARG A 313 -28.24 10.91 -27.47
C ARG A 313 -27.54 10.24 -26.29
N PRO A 314 -27.61 10.80 -25.08
CA PRO A 314 -26.99 10.18 -23.90
C PRO A 314 -27.44 8.73 -23.71
N ALA A 315 -26.50 7.86 -23.35
CA ALA A 315 -26.80 6.48 -23.01
C ALA A 315 -27.53 6.41 -21.66
N ALA A 316 -28.44 5.45 -21.49
CA ALA A 316 -29.11 5.24 -20.20
C ALA A 316 -28.11 4.94 -19.07
N LEU A 317 -26.98 4.31 -19.40
CA LEU A 317 -25.89 4.00 -18.47
C LEU A 317 -25.24 5.26 -17.86
N GLU A 318 -25.32 6.42 -18.50
CA GLU A 318 -24.84 7.69 -17.93
C GLU A 318 -25.62 8.05 -16.65
N LYS A 319 -26.94 7.82 -16.65
CA LYS A 319 -27.78 8.04 -15.47
C LYS A 319 -27.44 7.04 -14.36
N GLU A 320 -27.34 5.75 -14.69
CA GLU A 320 -26.97 4.71 -13.73
C GLU A 320 -25.62 4.99 -13.08
N MET A 321 -24.62 5.35 -13.87
CA MET A 321 -23.30 5.69 -13.35
C MET A 321 -23.34 6.96 -12.49
N ALA A 322 -24.12 7.98 -12.88
CA ALA A 322 -24.25 9.20 -12.08
C ALA A 322 -24.88 8.92 -10.72
N GLU A 323 -25.97 8.14 -10.67
CA GLU A 323 -26.62 7.73 -9.42
C GLU A 323 -25.69 6.86 -8.56
N THR A 324 -24.97 5.92 -9.19
CA THR A 324 -24.03 5.03 -8.51
C THR A 324 -22.88 5.81 -7.88
N PHE A 325 -22.25 6.73 -8.62
CA PHE A 325 -21.09 7.46 -8.14
C PHE A 325 -21.44 8.51 -7.07
N LEU A 326 -22.55 9.23 -7.25
CA LEU A 326 -23.01 10.23 -6.27
C LEU A 326 -23.44 9.58 -4.94
N ALA A 327 -23.96 8.35 -4.98
CA ALA A 327 -24.25 7.61 -3.77
C ALA A 327 -23.00 7.30 -2.92
N LEU A 328 -21.81 7.25 -3.52
CA LEU A 328 -20.55 7.03 -2.81
C LEU A 328 -20.00 8.31 -2.16
N VAL A 329 -20.31 9.48 -2.72
CA VAL A 329 -19.69 10.76 -2.34
C VAL A 329 -20.73 11.69 -1.69
N PRO A 330 -21.15 11.42 -0.44
CA PRO A 330 -22.13 12.26 0.24
C PRO A 330 -21.58 13.69 0.39
N GLY A 331 -22.43 14.68 0.10
CA GLY A 331 -22.06 16.10 0.08
C GLY A 331 -21.90 16.70 -1.32
N HIS A 332 -21.83 15.86 -2.36
CA HIS A 332 -21.91 16.31 -3.75
C HIS A 332 -23.25 15.93 -4.38
N ASP A 333 -23.83 16.82 -5.18
CA ASP A 333 -25.18 16.67 -5.75
C ASP A 333 -25.16 16.29 -7.23
N MET A 334 -24.07 16.62 -7.94
CA MET A 334 -24.00 16.51 -9.38
C MET A 334 -22.63 16.00 -9.83
N VAL A 335 -22.61 15.33 -10.97
CA VAL A 335 -21.40 14.74 -11.56
C VAL A 335 -21.32 15.00 -13.07
N LYS A 336 -20.09 15.16 -13.57
CA LYS A 336 -19.78 15.25 -15.00
C LYS A 336 -18.66 14.29 -15.37
N PHE A 337 -18.85 13.50 -16.42
CA PHE A 337 -17.86 12.50 -16.86
C PHE A 337 -16.94 13.01 -17.97
N SER A 338 -15.73 12.45 -18.00
CA SER A 338 -14.74 12.65 -19.05
C SER A 338 -13.84 11.41 -19.18
N LYS A 339 -12.86 11.48 -20.07
CA LYS A 339 -11.88 10.42 -20.33
C LYS A 339 -10.54 10.63 -19.61
N ASN A 340 -10.19 11.88 -19.30
CA ASN A 340 -8.87 12.25 -18.81
C ASN A 340 -8.96 13.21 -17.62
N GLY A 341 -8.02 13.09 -16.68
CA GLY A 341 -7.96 13.89 -15.44
C GLY A 341 -7.84 15.39 -15.68
N SER A 342 -6.93 15.81 -16.56
CA SER A 342 -6.73 17.22 -16.93
C SER A 342 -8.03 17.92 -17.35
N ILE A 343 -8.94 17.20 -18.01
CA ILE A 343 -10.21 17.77 -18.47
C ILE A 343 -11.11 18.10 -17.28
N VAL A 344 -11.20 17.21 -16.28
CA VAL A 344 -12.05 17.43 -15.10
C VAL A 344 -11.43 18.41 -14.11
N THR A 345 -10.10 18.46 -13.97
CA THR A 345 -9.42 19.48 -13.15
C THR A 345 -9.56 20.88 -13.76
N THR A 346 -9.38 21.02 -15.08
CA THR A 346 -9.63 22.28 -15.79
C THR A 346 -11.10 22.67 -15.76
N ALA A 347 -12.04 21.71 -15.83
CA ALA A 347 -13.47 21.98 -15.66
C ALA A 347 -13.78 22.56 -14.27
N ALA A 348 -13.21 21.98 -13.21
CA ALA A 348 -13.38 22.47 -11.84
C ALA A 348 -12.84 23.91 -11.68
N VAL A 349 -11.65 24.19 -12.21
CA VAL A 349 -11.07 25.54 -12.24
C VAL A 349 -11.99 26.54 -12.96
N LYS A 350 -12.57 26.14 -14.11
CA LYS A 350 -13.50 27.00 -14.86
C LYS A 350 -14.78 27.31 -14.07
N LEU A 351 -15.35 26.32 -13.38
CA LEU A 351 -16.51 26.55 -12.51
C LEU A 351 -16.17 27.47 -11.34
N ALA A 352 -15.00 27.29 -10.71
CA ALA A 352 -14.57 28.15 -9.63
C ALA A 352 -14.41 29.61 -10.06
N ARG A 353 -13.78 29.86 -11.21
CA ARG A 353 -13.67 31.21 -11.80
C ARG A 353 -15.05 31.81 -12.08
N ALA A 354 -15.94 31.05 -12.70
CA ALA A 354 -17.29 31.52 -12.99
C ALA A 354 -18.12 31.80 -11.72
N LYS A 355 -17.99 30.96 -10.68
CA LYS A 355 -18.69 31.12 -9.42
C LYS A 355 -18.24 32.36 -8.66
N THR A 356 -16.93 32.63 -8.67
CA THR A 356 -16.31 33.66 -7.83
C THR A 356 -16.10 34.99 -8.55
N GLY A 357 -16.05 34.99 -9.89
CA GLY A 357 -15.66 36.15 -10.70
C GLY A 357 -14.17 36.48 -10.59
N ARG A 358 -13.34 35.52 -10.16
CA ARG A 358 -11.91 35.71 -9.86
C ARG A 358 -11.05 34.86 -10.78
N ASP A 359 -9.79 35.25 -10.94
CA ASP A 359 -8.90 34.68 -11.95
C ASP A 359 -7.92 33.64 -11.40
N LEU A 360 -7.35 33.88 -10.22
CA LEU A 360 -6.17 33.13 -9.76
C LEU A 360 -6.55 31.73 -9.26
N VAL A 361 -5.73 30.76 -9.60
CA VAL A 361 -5.80 29.37 -9.09
C VAL A 361 -4.62 29.13 -8.16
N ALA A 362 -4.88 28.66 -6.95
CA ALA A 362 -3.84 28.33 -5.97
C ALA A 362 -3.63 26.81 -5.87
N PHE A 363 -2.38 26.36 -5.89
CA PHE A 363 -2.03 24.94 -5.70
C PHE A 363 -0.63 24.75 -5.08
N PRO A 364 -0.32 23.58 -4.49
CA PRO A 364 1.01 23.32 -3.91
C PRO A 364 2.14 23.33 -4.94
N VAL A 365 3.24 24.01 -4.66
CA VAL A 365 4.40 24.16 -5.57
C VAL A 365 5.13 22.84 -5.86
N ASP A 366 5.09 21.92 -4.90
CA ASP A 366 5.73 20.61 -4.89
C ASP A 366 4.79 19.49 -5.37
N HIS A 367 3.60 19.83 -5.87
CA HIS A 367 2.71 18.82 -6.45
C HIS A 367 3.21 18.39 -7.85
N PRO A 368 3.32 17.08 -8.12
CA PRO A 368 3.96 16.61 -9.35
C PRO A 368 3.14 16.91 -10.61
N PHE A 369 1.80 16.82 -10.56
CA PHE A 369 0.97 16.98 -11.76
C PHE A 369 -0.53 17.15 -11.47
N TYR A 370 -1.16 18.24 -11.91
CA TYR A 370 -2.65 18.39 -11.92
C TYR A 370 -3.27 18.29 -13.31
N SER A 371 -2.61 18.89 -14.30
CA SER A 371 -3.15 18.99 -15.66
C SER A 371 -2.02 19.24 -16.67
N TYR A 372 -2.21 18.76 -17.90
CA TYR A 372 -1.37 19.19 -19.03
C TYR A 372 -1.79 20.56 -19.58
N ASP A 373 -2.90 21.13 -19.09
CA ASP A 373 -3.37 22.43 -19.54
C ASP A 373 -2.50 23.57 -18.94
N ASP A 374 -2.44 24.67 -19.68
CA ASP A 374 -1.52 25.78 -19.46
C ASP A 374 -1.59 26.42 -18.07
N TRP A 375 -2.73 26.35 -17.39
CA TRP A 375 -2.87 26.89 -16.03
C TRP A 375 -1.94 26.18 -15.04
N PHE A 376 -1.64 24.89 -15.24
CA PHE A 376 -0.68 24.15 -14.43
C PHE A 376 0.70 24.12 -15.09
N ILE A 377 0.78 23.72 -16.36
CA ILE A 377 2.05 23.56 -17.07
C ILE A 377 2.86 24.85 -17.10
N GLY A 378 2.19 26.02 -17.16
CA GLY A 378 2.82 27.33 -17.10
C GLY A 378 3.73 27.58 -15.90
N LYS A 379 3.52 26.85 -14.79
CA LYS A 379 4.34 26.92 -13.56
C LYS A 379 5.42 25.84 -13.45
N THR A 380 5.46 24.87 -14.35
CA THR A 380 6.47 23.79 -14.33
C THR A 380 7.76 24.21 -15.03
N ALA A 381 8.82 23.42 -14.90
CA ALA A 381 10.05 23.60 -15.66
C ALA A 381 9.89 23.36 -17.18
N CYS A 382 8.78 22.75 -17.62
CA CYS A 382 8.50 22.41 -19.01
C CYS A 382 7.37 23.30 -19.60
N ASN A 383 7.48 24.62 -19.42
CA ASN A 383 6.42 25.58 -19.77
C ASN A 383 6.61 26.29 -21.13
N LYS A 384 7.57 25.84 -21.96
CA LYS A 384 7.82 26.47 -23.28
C LYS A 384 6.59 26.30 -24.18
N GLY A 385 6.03 27.43 -24.62
CA GLY A 385 4.80 27.46 -25.42
C GLY A 385 3.60 28.03 -24.66
N VAL A 386 3.67 28.11 -23.33
CA VAL A 386 2.65 28.73 -22.49
C VAL A 386 2.91 30.24 -22.37
N PRO A 387 1.95 31.12 -22.73
CA PRO A 387 2.10 32.56 -22.55
C PRO A 387 2.25 32.94 -21.08
N GLU A 388 3.11 33.91 -20.78
CA GLU A 388 3.32 34.41 -19.41
C GLU A 388 2.00 34.89 -18.77
N ALA A 389 1.13 35.53 -19.56
CA ALA A 389 -0.19 35.95 -19.10
C ALA A 389 -1.03 34.80 -18.53
N VAL A 390 -0.94 33.60 -19.12
CA VAL A 390 -1.65 32.40 -18.63
C VAL A 390 -0.95 31.82 -17.40
N SER A 391 0.38 31.74 -17.42
CA SER A 391 1.17 31.31 -16.27
C SER A 391 0.96 32.18 -15.02
N ASN A 392 0.66 33.47 -15.21
CA ASN A 392 0.39 34.42 -14.13
C ASN A 392 -1.01 34.27 -13.51
N LEU A 393 -1.92 33.49 -14.13
CA LEU A 393 -3.23 33.16 -13.55
C LEU A 393 -3.17 32.05 -12.50
N SER A 394 -1.97 31.58 -12.18
CA SER A 394 -1.72 30.55 -11.18
C SER A 394 -0.75 31.06 -10.14
N VAL A 395 -0.97 30.67 -8.90
CA VAL A 395 -0.15 31.03 -7.73
C VAL A 395 0.06 29.78 -6.88
N THR A 396 1.15 29.75 -6.11
CA THR A 396 1.55 28.52 -5.41
C THR A 396 1.84 28.76 -3.94
N PHE A 397 1.59 27.74 -3.12
CA PHE A 397 1.93 27.67 -1.70
C PHE A 397 2.67 26.35 -1.39
N GLN A 398 3.16 26.17 -0.17
CA GLN A 398 3.81 24.91 0.25
C GLN A 398 2.76 23.85 0.62
N SER A 399 2.87 22.62 0.08
CA SER A 399 1.91 21.55 0.39
C SER A 399 1.80 21.31 1.90
N PHE A 400 0.57 21.08 2.38
CA PHE A 400 0.27 20.77 3.78
C PHE A 400 0.78 21.83 4.79
N ASN A 401 0.99 23.08 4.34
CA ASN A 401 1.38 24.19 5.21
C ASN A 401 0.28 25.26 5.20
N ILE A 402 -0.50 25.30 6.28
CA ILE A 402 -1.63 26.23 6.39
C ILE A 402 -1.18 27.70 6.45
N GLU A 403 -0.05 27.98 7.09
CA GLU A 403 0.48 29.35 7.19
C GLU A 403 0.92 29.87 5.81
N SER A 404 1.56 29.03 5.00
CA SER A 404 1.90 29.37 3.61
C SER A 404 0.65 29.69 2.77
N LEU A 405 -0.47 29.00 3.02
CA LEU A 405 -1.74 29.30 2.36
C LEU A 405 -2.36 30.61 2.86
N LYS A 406 -2.33 30.89 4.17
CA LYS A 406 -2.78 32.17 4.75
C LYS A 406 -2.00 33.35 4.19
N GLU A 407 -0.68 33.24 4.10
CA GLU A 407 0.19 34.23 3.47
C GLU A 407 -0.19 34.49 2.01
N LEU A 408 -0.55 33.43 1.27
CA LEU A 408 -0.97 33.55 -0.11
C LEU A 408 -2.29 34.32 -0.26
N PHE A 409 -3.29 34.03 0.57
CA PHE A 409 -4.55 34.79 0.59
C PHE A 409 -4.34 36.25 0.99
N ALA A 410 -3.48 36.52 1.97
CA ALA A 410 -3.12 37.88 2.36
C ALA A 410 -2.42 38.66 1.23
N LYS A 411 -1.61 37.97 0.40
CA LYS A 411 -0.93 38.56 -0.75
C LYS A 411 -1.88 38.85 -1.92
N TYR A 412 -2.94 38.05 -2.10
CA TYR A 412 -3.88 38.15 -3.21
C TYR A 412 -5.34 38.30 -2.73
N PRO A 413 -5.66 39.36 -1.95
CA PRO A 413 -6.97 39.49 -1.32
C PRO A 413 -8.07 39.59 -2.38
N GLY A 414 -9.08 38.72 -2.28
CA GLY A 414 -10.23 38.69 -3.18
C GLY A 414 -9.93 38.29 -4.64
N GLN A 415 -8.72 37.80 -4.95
CA GLN A 415 -8.31 37.47 -6.32
C GLN A 415 -8.23 35.96 -6.61
N ILE A 416 -8.20 35.12 -5.56
CA ILE A 416 -8.13 33.66 -5.69
C ILE A 416 -9.53 33.09 -5.89
N SER A 417 -9.72 32.39 -7.00
CA SER A 417 -10.96 31.69 -7.36
C SER A 417 -11.11 30.35 -6.65
N CYS A 418 -10.01 29.60 -6.57
CA CYS A 418 -9.97 28.31 -5.89
C CYS A 418 -8.58 27.94 -5.41
N VAL A 419 -8.58 27.06 -4.41
CA VAL A 419 -7.44 26.23 -4.04
C VAL A 419 -7.71 24.81 -4.51
N ILE A 420 -6.77 24.20 -5.24
CA ILE A 420 -6.81 22.78 -5.60
C ILE A 420 -5.64 22.05 -4.95
N THR A 421 -5.94 20.94 -4.26
CA THR A 421 -4.93 20.07 -3.65
C THR A 421 -5.27 18.60 -3.78
N GLU A 422 -4.27 17.75 -4.05
CA GLU A 422 -4.36 16.33 -3.69
C GLU A 422 -4.52 16.24 -2.17
N PRO A 423 -5.52 15.50 -1.65
CA PRO A 423 -5.88 15.55 -0.24
C PRO A 423 -4.94 14.73 0.65
N GLU A 424 -4.23 13.74 0.09
CA GLU A 424 -3.25 12.90 0.79
C GLU A 424 -2.11 12.50 -0.17
N LYS A 425 -0.86 12.48 0.29
CA LYS A 425 0.30 12.08 -0.53
C LYS A 425 0.97 10.85 0.08
N GLY A 426 1.43 9.88 -0.70
CA GLY A 426 2.13 8.71 -0.15
C GLY A 426 3.58 8.98 0.29
N ASN A 427 4.16 10.14 -0.05
CA ASN A 427 5.53 10.50 0.29
C ASN A 427 5.52 11.65 1.30
N TYR A 428 5.36 11.33 2.60
CA TYR A 428 5.33 12.28 3.71
C TYR A 428 6.66 12.43 4.50
N PRO A 429 7.86 12.52 3.90
CA PRO A 429 9.08 12.39 4.68
C PRO A 429 9.39 13.62 5.57
N HIS A 430 8.56 14.67 5.56
CA HIS A 430 8.86 15.94 6.25
C HIS A 430 7.71 16.58 7.02
N LEU A 431 6.59 15.88 7.21
CA LEU A 431 5.55 16.39 8.11
C LEU A 431 5.93 16.10 9.56
N PRO A 432 5.71 17.05 10.49
CA PRO A 432 5.84 16.79 11.92
C PRO A 432 5.05 15.54 12.35
N ALA A 433 5.55 14.79 13.33
CA ALA A 433 4.90 13.56 13.81
C ALA A 433 3.47 13.81 14.36
N ASP A 434 3.20 15.03 14.82
CA ASP A 434 1.90 15.49 15.31
C ASP A 434 1.03 16.14 14.22
N PHE A 435 1.49 16.18 12.97
CA PHE A 435 0.73 16.77 11.87
C PHE A 435 -0.51 15.92 11.53
N ASN A 436 -1.67 16.57 11.51
CA ASN A 436 -2.92 15.95 11.16
C ASN A 436 -3.43 16.47 9.80
N VAL A 437 -3.42 15.59 8.80
CA VAL A 437 -3.92 15.88 7.44
C VAL A 437 -5.38 16.31 7.46
N ALA A 438 -6.22 15.71 8.30
CA ALA A 438 -7.63 16.09 8.41
C ALA A 438 -7.80 17.54 8.88
N ASP A 439 -6.97 17.97 9.83
CA ASP A 439 -7.04 19.32 10.38
C ASP A 439 -6.54 20.36 9.37
N PHE A 440 -5.51 20.03 8.59
CA PHE A 440 -5.09 20.87 7.47
C PHE A 440 -6.20 21.03 6.42
N LEU A 441 -6.85 19.93 6.00
CA LEU A 441 -7.91 19.99 4.99
C LEU A 441 -9.10 20.82 5.48
N LYS A 442 -9.52 20.64 6.73
CA LYS A 442 -10.60 21.45 7.34
C LYS A 442 -10.24 22.94 7.36
N GLN A 443 -9.05 23.27 7.87
CA GLN A 443 -8.59 24.66 7.91
C GLN A 443 -8.45 25.27 6.52
N ALA A 444 -7.98 24.51 5.53
CA ALA A 444 -7.84 25.00 4.16
C ALA A 444 -9.21 25.26 3.51
N ILE A 445 -10.20 24.39 3.73
CA ILE A 445 -11.59 24.59 3.28
C ILE A 445 -12.18 25.85 3.93
N GLU A 446 -12.11 25.96 5.26
CA GLU A 446 -12.60 27.12 6.02
C GLU A 446 -11.95 28.42 5.51
N LEU A 447 -10.63 28.43 5.36
CA LEU A 447 -9.88 29.59 4.87
C LEU A 447 -10.28 29.99 3.45
N CYS A 448 -10.57 29.01 2.57
CA CYS A 448 -11.10 29.30 1.23
C CYS A 448 -12.44 30.02 1.33
N HIS A 449 -13.37 29.47 2.13
CA HIS A 449 -14.73 30.00 2.28
C HIS A 449 -14.73 31.39 2.92
N GLU A 450 -13.92 31.63 3.95
CA GLU A 450 -13.74 32.95 4.59
C GLU A 450 -13.26 34.00 3.59
N ASN A 451 -12.44 33.60 2.62
CA ASN A 451 -11.93 34.48 1.58
C ASN A 451 -12.81 34.49 0.32
N GLY A 452 -13.91 33.74 0.27
CA GLY A 452 -14.82 33.62 -0.88
C GLY A 452 -14.22 32.89 -2.10
N ALA A 453 -13.24 32.02 -1.87
CA ALA A 453 -12.70 31.07 -2.85
C ALA A 453 -13.34 29.69 -2.66
N LEU A 454 -13.28 28.84 -3.69
CA LEU A 454 -13.69 27.44 -3.58
C LEU A 454 -12.51 26.52 -3.25
N PHE A 455 -12.79 25.39 -2.61
CA PHE A 455 -11.81 24.33 -2.37
C PHE A 455 -12.12 23.12 -3.27
N ILE A 456 -11.09 22.64 -3.99
CA ILE A 456 -11.16 21.49 -4.90
C ILE A 456 -10.24 20.39 -4.37
N ALA A 457 -10.80 19.22 -4.06
CA ALA A 457 -10.02 18.04 -3.72
C ALA A 457 -9.68 17.25 -5.00
N ASP A 458 -8.39 17.11 -5.33
CA ASP A 458 -7.96 16.26 -6.43
C ASP A 458 -7.77 14.80 -5.99
N GLU A 459 -8.83 14.01 -6.10
CA GLU A 459 -8.83 12.57 -5.82
C GLU A 459 -8.36 11.73 -7.02
N MET A 460 -7.61 12.32 -7.97
CA MET A 460 -7.08 11.63 -9.13
C MET A 460 -6.22 10.40 -8.78
N VAL A 461 -5.45 10.43 -7.69
CA VAL A 461 -4.63 9.28 -7.23
C VAL A 461 -5.26 8.65 -6.00
N THR A 462 -5.66 9.45 -5.03
CA THR A 462 -6.16 9.00 -3.72
C THR A 462 -7.50 8.26 -3.82
N GLY A 463 -8.33 8.60 -4.81
CA GLY A 463 -9.61 7.95 -5.05
C GLY A 463 -9.46 6.44 -5.27
N PHE A 464 -10.19 5.66 -4.47
CA PHE A 464 -10.17 4.18 -4.44
C PHE A 464 -8.80 3.60 -4.03
N LYS A 465 -7.92 4.41 -3.42
CA LYS A 465 -6.60 3.99 -2.93
C LYS A 465 -6.45 4.18 -1.43
N THR A 466 -6.71 5.38 -0.93
CA THR A 466 -6.53 5.73 0.49
C THR A 466 -7.69 5.23 1.34
N GLU A 467 -8.89 5.29 0.79
CA GLU A 467 -10.15 4.80 1.33
C GLU A 467 -11.14 4.63 0.16
N PHE A 468 -12.27 3.97 0.38
CA PHE A 468 -13.36 3.88 -0.57
C PHE A 468 -14.55 4.78 -0.17
N PRO A 469 -14.92 5.80 -0.99
CA PRO A 469 -14.37 6.12 -2.31
C PRO A 469 -13.08 6.97 -2.33
N GLY A 470 -12.67 7.60 -1.22
CA GLY A 470 -11.45 8.41 -1.24
C GLY A 470 -11.11 9.09 0.08
N THR A 471 -10.05 9.88 0.07
CA THR A 471 -9.53 10.58 1.25
C THR A 471 -10.55 11.54 1.87
N ILE A 472 -11.40 12.18 1.07
CA ILE A 472 -12.44 13.08 1.62
C ILE A 472 -13.39 12.33 2.55
N THR A 473 -13.69 11.06 2.26
CA THR A 473 -14.48 10.18 3.12
C THR A 473 -13.68 9.77 4.36
N LYS A 474 -12.41 9.37 4.18
CA LYS A 474 -11.49 9.01 5.27
C LYS A 474 -11.43 10.07 6.37
N TYR A 475 -11.39 11.34 5.98
CA TYR A 475 -11.29 12.47 6.93
C TYR A 475 -12.60 13.20 7.20
N GLY A 476 -13.71 12.79 6.59
CA GLY A 476 -15.02 13.40 6.78
C GLY A 476 -15.06 14.88 6.39
N VAL A 477 -14.39 15.25 5.30
CA VAL A 477 -14.37 16.63 4.77
C VAL A 477 -15.23 16.73 3.51
N THR A 478 -15.79 17.92 3.27
CA THR A 478 -16.66 18.17 2.11
C THR A 478 -16.11 19.34 1.31
N PRO A 479 -15.32 19.09 0.25
CA PRO A 479 -14.87 20.15 -0.66
C PRO A 479 -16.05 20.69 -1.49
N ASP A 480 -15.88 21.83 -2.16
CA ASP A 480 -16.91 22.34 -3.07
C ASP A 480 -17.04 21.48 -4.33
N MET A 481 -15.90 20.93 -4.77
CA MET A 481 -15.76 20.00 -5.88
C MET A 481 -14.67 18.97 -5.61
N ALA A 482 -14.78 17.81 -6.24
CA ALA A 482 -13.70 16.82 -6.29
C ALA A 482 -13.52 16.24 -7.69
N THR A 483 -12.28 15.92 -8.03
CA THR A 483 -11.91 15.30 -9.31
C THR A 483 -11.44 13.86 -9.11
N TRP A 484 -11.94 12.95 -9.96
CA TRP A 484 -11.74 11.51 -9.81
C TRP A 484 -11.26 10.88 -11.11
N GLY A 485 -10.32 9.94 -11.04
CA GLY A 485 -9.82 9.25 -12.22
C GLY A 485 -8.96 8.05 -11.87
N LYS A 486 -8.10 7.65 -12.80
CA LYS A 486 -7.14 6.54 -12.63
C LYS A 486 -7.82 5.26 -12.11
N GLY A 487 -7.64 4.93 -10.83
CA GLY A 487 -8.05 3.66 -10.22
C GLY A 487 -9.56 3.39 -10.25
N ILE A 488 -10.39 4.41 -10.43
CA ILE A 488 -11.86 4.30 -10.34
C ILE A 488 -12.51 3.47 -11.47
N ALA A 489 -11.76 3.13 -12.51
CA ALA A 489 -12.22 2.28 -13.62
C ALA A 489 -11.21 1.19 -14.01
N ASN A 490 -10.33 0.80 -13.08
CA ASN A 490 -9.36 -0.28 -13.23
C ASN A 490 -8.63 -0.29 -14.60
N GLY A 491 -8.02 0.84 -14.97
CA GLY A 491 -7.22 1.00 -16.18
C GLY A 491 -8.00 1.49 -17.41
N PHE A 492 -9.33 1.47 -17.39
CA PHE A 492 -10.15 2.08 -18.46
C PHE A 492 -10.14 3.60 -18.36
N SER A 493 -10.17 4.27 -19.50
CA SER A 493 -10.24 5.74 -19.56
C SER A 493 -11.61 6.21 -19.11
N PHE A 494 -11.66 6.74 -17.89
CA PHE A 494 -12.83 7.32 -17.25
C PHE A 494 -12.40 8.26 -16.11
N CYS A 495 -12.99 9.44 -16.04
CA CYS A 495 -12.80 10.42 -14.98
C CYS A 495 -14.14 11.09 -14.66
N ALA A 496 -14.28 11.60 -13.43
CA ALA A 496 -15.46 12.32 -12.98
C ALA A 496 -15.07 13.64 -12.31
N LEU A 497 -15.92 14.65 -12.46
CA LEU A 497 -15.97 15.85 -11.64
C LEU A 497 -17.27 15.80 -10.84
N THR A 498 -17.18 15.81 -9.52
CA THR A 498 -18.33 15.92 -8.62
C THR A 498 -18.31 17.26 -7.91
N GLY A 499 -19.48 17.78 -7.51
CA GLY A 499 -19.54 18.98 -6.70
C GLY A 499 -20.96 19.29 -6.23
N THR A 500 -21.09 20.37 -5.47
CA THR A 500 -22.40 20.88 -5.04
C THR A 500 -23.21 21.35 -6.24
N LYS A 501 -24.54 21.26 -6.15
CA LYS A 501 -25.47 21.70 -7.20
C LYS A 501 -25.28 23.18 -7.54
N GLU A 502 -24.99 23.98 -6.53
CA GLU A 502 -24.78 25.42 -6.66
C GLU A 502 -23.61 25.76 -7.60
N VAL A 503 -22.54 24.97 -7.57
CA VAL A 503 -21.36 25.17 -8.42
C VAL A 503 -21.54 24.47 -9.76
N MET A 504 -21.98 23.21 -9.76
CA MET A 504 -22.05 22.38 -10.97
C MET A 504 -23.09 22.88 -11.99
N GLU A 505 -24.24 23.40 -11.53
CA GLU A 505 -25.30 23.88 -12.42
C GLU A 505 -24.92 25.18 -13.16
N LEU A 506 -23.83 25.86 -12.80
CA LEU A 506 -23.27 26.96 -13.62
C LEU A 506 -22.91 26.48 -15.04
N GLY A 507 -22.47 25.23 -15.15
CA GLY A 507 -22.20 24.55 -16.42
C GLY A 507 -23.42 23.93 -17.09
N GLY A 508 -24.57 23.97 -16.42
CA GLY A 508 -25.81 23.32 -16.83
C GLY A 508 -26.61 24.12 -17.84
N ILE A 509 -27.89 23.78 -17.95
CA ILE A 509 -28.83 24.45 -18.86
C ILE A 509 -30.15 24.81 -18.18
N THR A 510 -30.29 24.59 -16.87
CA THR A 510 -31.56 24.88 -16.17
C THR A 510 -31.64 26.30 -15.61
N ARG A 511 -30.56 27.09 -15.70
CA ARG A 511 -30.52 28.50 -15.25
C ARG A 511 -30.89 29.45 -16.40
N GLU A 512 -32.19 29.56 -16.67
CA GLU A 512 -32.70 30.42 -17.72
C GLU A 512 -32.42 31.91 -17.41
N GLY A 513 -31.89 32.64 -18.40
CA GLY A 513 -31.59 34.07 -18.27
C GLY A 513 -30.21 34.43 -17.71
N GLU A 514 -29.43 33.45 -17.24
CA GLU A 514 -28.03 33.64 -16.80
C GLU A 514 -27.03 33.39 -17.94
N GLU A 515 -25.85 34.00 -17.85
CA GLU A 515 -24.74 33.69 -18.75
C GLU A 515 -24.23 32.26 -18.48
N LYS A 516 -24.22 31.43 -19.52
CA LYS A 516 -23.85 30.02 -19.41
C LYS A 516 -22.34 29.84 -19.37
N VAL A 517 -21.85 29.08 -18.39
CA VAL A 517 -20.48 28.54 -18.43
C VAL A 517 -20.44 27.38 -19.41
N PHE A 518 -19.63 27.49 -20.46
CA PHE A 518 -19.29 26.32 -21.27
C PHE A 518 -18.34 25.43 -20.46
N LEU A 519 -18.88 24.50 -19.67
CA LEU A 519 -18.12 23.66 -18.76
C LEU A 519 -17.11 22.76 -19.49
N ILE A 520 -17.58 21.62 -19.98
CA ILE A 520 -16.86 20.71 -20.88
C ILE A 520 -17.85 20.01 -21.79
N SER A 521 -17.44 19.80 -23.04
CA SER A 521 -18.18 19.03 -24.05
C SER A 521 -17.19 18.15 -24.78
N THR A 522 -17.23 16.84 -24.53
CA THR A 522 -16.30 15.87 -25.10
C THR A 522 -17.09 14.80 -25.83
N THR A 523 -16.75 14.53 -27.10
CA THR A 523 -17.45 13.53 -27.93
C THR A 523 -17.45 12.15 -27.27
N HIS A 524 -16.36 11.78 -26.60
CA HIS A 524 -16.18 10.45 -26.01
C HIS A 524 -16.41 10.43 -24.49
N GLY A 525 -16.84 11.54 -23.87
CA GLY A 525 -16.94 11.62 -22.40
C GLY A 525 -17.94 10.65 -21.76
N GLY A 526 -19.00 10.31 -22.49
CA GLY A 526 -20.05 9.37 -22.08
C GLY A 526 -19.96 7.99 -22.72
N GLU A 527 -18.80 7.57 -23.24
CA GLU A 527 -18.66 6.23 -23.84
C GLU A 527 -18.95 5.12 -22.84
N THR A 528 -19.88 4.25 -23.20
CA THR A 528 -20.51 3.30 -22.28
C THR A 528 -19.58 2.23 -21.75
N HIS A 529 -18.61 1.76 -22.53
CA HIS A 529 -17.64 0.75 -22.08
C HIS A 529 -16.78 1.24 -20.90
N GLY A 530 -16.43 2.54 -20.85
CA GLY A 530 -15.71 3.11 -19.71
C GLY A 530 -16.59 3.23 -18.47
N LEU A 531 -17.87 3.57 -18.65
CA LEU A 531 -18.86 3.61 -17.57
C LEU A 531 -19.13 2.20 -17.02
N ALA A 532 -19.29 1.20 -17.88
CA ALA A 532 -19.47 -0.19 -17.49
C ALA A 532 -18.27 -0.72 -16.68
N ALA A 533 -17.05 -0.39 -17.10
CA ALA A 533 -15.84 -0.72 -16.36
C ALA A 533 -15.82 -0.07 -14.96
N ALA A 534 -16.20 1.20 -14.86
CA ALA A 534 -16.26 1.93 -13.59
C ALA A 534 -17.33 1.36 -12.65
N ILE A 535 -18.54 1.07 -13.14
CA ILE A 535 -19.62 0.44 -12.35
C ILE A 535 -19.16 -0.94 -11.85
N ALA A 536 -18.54 -1.76 -12.71
CA ALA A 536 -18.02 -3.06 -12.29
C ALA A 536 -16.90 -2.92 -11.25
N THR A 537 -16.02 -1.93 -11.40
CA THR A 537 -14.97 -1.63 -10.42
C THR A 537 -15.57 -1.25 -9.07
N ILE A 538 -16.57 -0.36 -9.04
CA ILE A 538 -17.31 0.03 -7.83
C ILE A 538 -17.92 -1.19 -7.13
N LYS A 539 -18.57 -2.08 -7.90
CA LYS A 539 -19.18 -3.30 -7.34
C LYS A 539 -18.14 -4.20 -6.68
N GLU A 540 -16.97 -4.34 -7.27
CA GLU A 540 -15.89 -5.14 -6.68
C GLU A 540 -15.37 -4.53 -5.37
N TYR A 541 -15.21 -3.20 -5.31
CA TYR A 541 -14.85 -2.48 -4.09
C TYR A 541 -15.93 -2.57 -3.00
N GLN A 542 -17.21 -2.61 -3.36
CA GLN A 542 -18.30 -2.79 -2.39
C GLN A 542 -18.40 -4.23 -1.87
N ASN A 543 -18.11 -5.21 -2.72
CA ASN A 543 -18.28 -6.64 -2.40
C ASN A 543 -17.03 -7.27 -1.76
N LYS A 544 -15.88 -6.60 -1.82
CA LYS A 544 -14.59 -7.13 -1.38
C LYS A 544 -13.84 -6.09 -0.56
N ASN A 545 -13.01 -6.53 0.37
CA ASN A 545 -12.17 -5.66 1.19
C ASN A 545 -10.93 -5.17 0.42
N VAL A 546 -11.13 -4.53 -0.74
CA VAL A 546 -10.04 -4.16 -1.68
C VAL A 546 -9.04 -3.20 -1.03
N ILE A 547 -9.51 -2.16 -0.33
CA ILE A 547 -8.64 -1.18 0.35
C ILE A 547 -7.76 -1.88 1.39
N ALA A 548 -8.37 -2.63 2.31
CA ALA A 548 -7.65 -3.34 3.36
C ALA A 548 -6.65 -4.35 2.81
N HIS A 549 -7.02 -5.10 1.76
CA HIS A 549 -6.10 -6.02 1.07
C HIS A 549 -4.91 -5.25 0.50
N ASN A 550 -5.15 -4.20 -0.28
CA ASN A 550 -4.09 -3.41 -0.91
C ASN A 550 -3.14 -2.79 0.13
N HIS A 551 -3.68 -2.22 1.21
CA HIS A 551 -2.89 -1.65 2.30
C HIS A 551 -2.06 -2.72 3.02
N SER A 552 -2.62 -3.91 3.24
CA SER A 552 -1.88 -5.01 3.86
C SER A 552 -0.67 -5.46 3.04
N ILE A 553 -0.80 -5.52 1.71
CA ILE A 553 0.31 -5.82 0.81
C ILE A 553 1.36 -4.71 0.83
N GLY A 554 0.93 -3.45 0.71
CA GLY A 554 1.87 -2.32 0.72
C GLY A 554 2.61 -2.20 2.05
N LYS A 555 1.90 -2.36 3.18
CA LYS A 555 2.51 -2.44 4.51
C LYS A 555 3.56 -3.55 4.56
N LYS A 556 3.23 -4.76 4.09
CA LYS A 556 4.16 -5.90 4.11
C LYS A 556 5.42 -5.64 3.27
N VAL A 557 5.27 -5.06 2.07
CA VAL A 557 6.42 -4.66 1.22
C VAL A 557 7.31 -3.65 1.94
N ALA A 558 6.71 -2.61 2.54
CA ALA A 558 7.46 -1.59 3.27
C ALA A 558 8.23 -2.18 4.46
N GLU A 559 7.58 -3.02 5.27
CA GLU A 559 8.19 -3.68 6.44
C GLU A 559 9.36 -4.58 6.05
N LEU A 560 9.16 -5.49 5.09
CA LEU A 560 10.19 -6.41 4.64
C LEU A 560 11.41 -5.67 4.07
N CYS A 561 11.18 -4.63 3.26
CA CYS A 561 12.27 -3.84 2.71
C CYS A 561 12.98 -2.98 3.77
N GLN A 562 12.24 -2.38 4.71
CA GLN A 562 12.82 -1.60 5.80
C GLN A 562 13.70 -2.49 6.70
N GLN A 563 13.24 -3.70 6.99
CA GLN A 563 14.03 -4.71 7.69
C GLN A 563 15.34 -5.00 6.95
N LEU A 564 15.28 -5.30 5.66
CA LEU A 564 16.47 -5.59 4.85
C LEU A 564 17.45 -4.39 4.79
N VAL A 565 16.94 -3.16 4.73
CA VAL A 565 17.77 -1.94 4.79
C VAL A 565 18.53 -1.84 6.11
N ILE A 566 17.88 -2.13 7.24
CA ILE A 566 18.50 -2.08 8.56
C ILE A 566 19.54 -3.21 8.72
N GLU A 567 19.20 -4.45 8.34
CA GLU A 567 20.11 -5.61 8.40
C GLU A 567 21.40 -5.39 7.58
N ASN A 568 21.33 -4.59 6.52
CA ASN A 568 22.46 -4.27 5.65
C ASN A 568 23.13 -2.93 5.99
N GLU A 569 22.76 -2.28 7.10
CA GLU A 569 23.31 -1.00 7.56
C GLU A 569 23.17 0.14 6.52
N LEU A 570 22.05 0.18 5.79
CA LEU A 570 21.80 1.11 4.68
C LEU A 570 20.82 2.25 5.00
N SER A 571 20.38 2.41 6.25
CA SER A 571 19.34 3.36 6.66
C SER A 571 19.66 4.83 6.33
N ASP A 572 20.94 5.21 6.28
CA ASP A 572 21.36 6.56 5.88
C ASP A 572 21.25 6.81 4.36
N TYR A 573 21.20 5.73 3.57
CA TYR A 573 21.32 5.78 2.11
C TYR A 573 20.05 5.33 1.38
N ILE A 574 19.20 4.54 2.02
CA ILE A 574 17.92 4.10 1.48
C ILE A 574 16.83 4.40 2.49
N GLU A 575 15.83 5.15 2.06
CA GLU A 575 14.66 5.47 2.87
C GLU A 575 13.46 4.71 2.32
N VAL A 576 12.80 3.92 3.17
CA VAL A 576 11.54 3.27 2.86
C VAL A 576 10.42 4.06 3.53
N VAL A 577 9.62 4.76 2.73
CA VAL A 577 8.48 5.52 3.22
C VAL A 577 7.27 4.59 3.31
N ALA A 578 6.89 4.26 4.54
CA ALA A 578 5.84 3.30 4.87
C ALA A 578 4.41 3.86 4.70
N ALA A 579 4.08 4.35 3.49
CA ALA A 579 2.68 4.63 3.15
C ALA A 579 2.00 3.35 2.66
N GLU A 580 1.09 2.79 3.45
CA GLU A 580 0.47 1.47 3.20
C GLU A 580 -0.18 1.35 1.80
N TRP A 581 -0.74 2.44 1.28
CA TRP A 581 -1.38 2.47 -0.04
C TRP A 581 -0.42 2.78 -1.20
N MET A 582 0.80 3.24 -0.92
CA MET A 582 1.83 3.54 -1.91
C MET A 582 3.24 3.56 -1.27
N PRO A 583 3.84 2.40 -0.94
CA PRO A 583 5.22 2.37 -0.45
C PRO A 583 6.18 3.04 -1.43
N PHE A 584 7.03 3.94 -0.93
CA PHE A 584 7.97 4.71 -1.73
C PHE A 584 9.41 4.53 -1.24
N PHE A 585 10.36 4.60 -2.16
CA PHE A 585 11.77 4.32 -1.89
C PHE A 585 12.66 5.45 -2.40
N VAL A 586 13.41 6.09 -1.50
CA VAL A 586 14.40 7.11 -1.83
C VAL A 586 15.79 6.48 -1.78
N PHE A 587 16.55 6.62 -2.87
CA PHE A 587 17.93 6.15 -2.98
C PHE A 587 18.87 7.36 -2.97
N LYS A 588 19.81 7.37 -2.03
CA LYS A 588 20.73 8.47 -1.74
C LYS A 588 22.17 8.08 -2.03
N ASP A 589 22.98 9.03 -2.47
CA ASP A 589 24.42 8.83 -2.60
C ASP A 589 25.12 8.77 -1.23
N LYS A 590 26.45 8.61 -1.24
CA LYS A 590 27.28 8.52 -0.02
C LYS A 590 27.21 9.78 0.87
N SER A 591 26.76 10.92 0.34
CA SER A 591 26.55 12.15 1.11
C SER A 591 25.16 12.23 1.76
N GLY A 592 24.30 11.22 1.56
CA GLY A 592 22.93 11.19 2.07
C GLY A 592 21.95 11.99 1.23
N VAL A 593 22.32 12.37 -0.01
CA VAL A 593 21.46 13.16 -0.90
C VAL A 593 20.79 12.26 -1.95
N ALA A 594 19.48 12.42 -2.14
CA ALA A 594 18.71 11.67 -3.13
C ALA A 594 19.36 11.78 -4.53
N SER A 595 19.59 10.64 -5.18
CA SER A 595 20.35 10.57 -6.42
C SER A 595 19.64 9.76 -7.50
N GLN A 596 19.45 10.38 -8.67
CA GLN A 596 18.87 9.69 -9.84
C GLN A 596 19.78 8.57 -10.35
N GLY A 597 21.10 8.69 -10.22
CA GLY A 597 22.05 7.64 -10.63
C GLY A 597 21.84 6.35 -9.82
N TYR A 598 21.86 6.47 -8.49
CA TYR A 598 21.62 5.35 -7.57
C TYR A 598 20.20 4.80 -7.69
N ARG A 599 19.18 5.65 -7.81
CA ARG A 599 17.81 5.20 -8.10
C ARG A 599 17.73 4.40 -9.40
N THR A 600 18.35 4.88 -10.48
CA THR A 600 18.31 4.20 -11.79
C THR A 600 19.07 2.88 -11.76
N LEU A 601 20.20 2.83 -11.05
CA LEU A 601 20.94 1.59 -10.82
C LEU A 601 20.08 0.57 -10.06
N PHE A 602 19.40 0.98 -8.99
CA PHE A 602 18.52 0.09 -8.26
C PHE A 602 17.34 -0.39 -9.11
N MET A 603 16.77 0.48 -9.95
CA MET A 603 15.75 0.09 -10.93
C MET A 603 16.27 -0.97 -11.90
N GLN A 604 17.49 -0.83 -12.42
CA GLN A 604 18.12 -1.82 -13.31
C GLN A 604 18.19 -3.20 -12.64
N GLU A 605 18.64 -3.24 -11.39
CA GLU A 605 18.79 -4.48 -10.62
C GLU A 605 17.44 -5.15 -10.32
N MET A 606 16.41 -4.34 -9.99
CA MET A 606 15.06 -4.82 -9.77
C MET A 606 14.43 -5.37 -11.06
N ILE A 607 14.64 -4.68 -12.20
CA ILE A 607 14.16 -5.10 -13.51
C ILE A 607 14.81 -6.42 -13.95
N GLN A 608 16.13 -6.57 -13.76
CA GLN A 608 16.81 -7.84 -14.03
C GLN A 608 16.18 -9.00 -13.25
N ARG A 609 15.68 -8.73 -12.04
CA ARG A 609 15.02 -9.72 -11.17
C ARG A 609 13.52 -9.86 -11.42
N GLY A 610 12.99 -9.28 -12.50
CA GLY A 610 11.58 -9.42 -12.87
C GLY A 610 10.64 -8.52 -12.09
N ILE A 611 11.11 -7.35 -11.65
CA ILE A 611 10.27 -6.32 -11.02
C ILE A 611 10.33 -5.05 -11.88
N LEU A 612 9.22 -4.64 -12.51
CA LEU A 612 9.16 -3.36 -13.19
C LEU A 612 8.89 -2.24 -12.18
N PHE A 613 9.97 -1.66 -11.66
CA PHE A 613 9.99 -0.74 -10.54
C PHE A 613 10.50 0.65 -10.91
N GLN A 614 9.92 1.70 -10.33
CA GLN A 614 10.33 3.10 -10.52
C GLN A 614 10.57 3.85 -9.20
N GLY A 615 10.88 3.16 -8.11
CA GLY A 615 10.99 3.78 -6.78
C GLY A 615 9.67 3.80 -6.00
N VAL A 616 8.63 3.15 -6.49
CA VAL A 616 7.32 3.05 -5.85
C VAL A 616 6.74 1.65 -6.06
N PHE A 617 6.00 1.17 -5.06
CA PHE A 617 5.13 0.01 -5.16
C PHE A 617 3.68 0.49 -5.01
N MET A 618 2.83 0.22 -6.01
CA MET A 618 1.41 0.58 -6.00
C MET A 618 0.59 -0.71 -5.88
N PRO A 619 0.11 -1.06 -4.67
CA PRO A 619 -0.68 -2.26 -4.48
C PRO A 619 -1.96 -2.25 -5.33
N CYS A 620 -2.38 -3.46 -5.71
CA CYS A 620 -3.64 -3.70 -6.41
C CYS A 620 -4.23 -5.01 -5.89
N PHE A 621 -5.53 -5.22 -6.12
CA PHE A 621 -6.24 -6.35 -5.51
C PHE A 621 -5.69 -7.72 -5.92
N SER A 622 -5.08 -7.81 -7.10
CA SER A 622 -4.47 -9.05 -7.60
C SER A 622 -3.07 -9.33 -7.04
N HIS A 623 -2.45 -8.39 -6.33
CA HIS A 623 -1.19 -8.67 -5.66
C HIS A 623 -1.40 -9.65 -4.51
N THR A 624 -0.47 -10.59 -4.35
CA THR A 624 -0.50 -11.60 -3.29
C THR A 624 0.61 -11.36 -2.26
N GLU A 625 0.55 -12.08 -1.15
CA GLU A 625 1.65 -12.15 -0.19
C GLU A 625 2.94 -12.68 -0.86
N GLU A 626 2.82 -13.62 -1.79
CA GLU A 626 3.97 -14.14 -2.56
C GLU A 626 4.62 -13.06 -3.42
N ASP A 627 3.83 -12.17 -4.04
CA ASP A 627 4.36 -11.02 -4.77
C ASP A 627 5.16 -10.09 -3.85
N ALA A 628 4.70 -9.87 -2.60
CA ALA A 628 5.41 -9.05 -1.61
C ALA A 628 6.76 -9.67 -1.22
N TYR A 629 6.80 -10.98 -0.95
CA TYR A 629 8.06 -11.67 -0.66
C TYR A 629 8.98 -11.74 -1.89
N TYR A 630 8.43 -11.91 -3.10
CA TYR A 630 9.21 -11.88 -4.34
C TYR A 630 9.86 -10.51 -4.55
N PHE A 631 9.11 -9.42 -4.33
CA PHE A 631 9.64 -8.06 -4.33
C PHE A 631 10.75 -7.88 -3.30
N ALA A 632 10.50 -8.25 -2.03
CA ALA A 632 11.46 -8.09 -0.95
C ALA A 632 12.76 -8.88 -1.17
N LYS A 633 12.67 -10.12 -1.67
CA LYS A 633 13.86 -10.91 -2.02
C LYS A 633 14.67 -10.22 -3.13
N ALA A 634 14.01 -9.75 -4.19
CA ALA A 634 14.68 -9.04 -5.28
C ALA A 634 15.35 -7.75 -4.78
N PHE A 635 14.68 -7.02 -3.89
CA PHE A 635 15.19 -5.83 -3.24
C PHE A 635 16.44 -6.14 -2.41
N GLY A 636 16.39 -7.16 -1.55
CA GLY A 636 17.50 -7.60 -0.71
C GLY A 636 18.73 -7.99 -1.52
N GLU A 637 18.56 -8.72 -2.64
CA GLU A 637 19.69 -9.05 -3.53
C GLU A 637 20.29 -7.83 -4.24
N ALA A 638 19.49 -6.79 -4.51
CA ALA A 638 19.97 -5.55 -5.10
C ALA A 638 20.76 -4.66 -4.11
N LEU A 639 20.53 -4.81 -2.80
CA LEU A 639 21.24 -4.06 -1.76
C LEU A 639 22.76 -4.28 -1.81
N LYS A 640 23.20 -5.50 -2.11
CA LYS A 640 24.64 -5.82 -2.21
C LYS A 640 25.34 -4.98 -3.27
N LEU A 641 24.75 -4.89 -4.46
CA LEU A 641 25.31 -4.08 -5.54
C LEU A 641 25.22 -2.58 -5.21
N TYR A 642 24.18 -2.17 -4.49
CA TYR A 642 24.04 -0.79 -4.01
C TYR A 642 25.17 -0.39 -3.06
N GLN A 643 25.54 -1.27 -2.10
CA GLN A 643 26.68 -1.07 -1.21
C GLN A 643 27.99 -0.90 -1.99
N ASP A 644 28.26 -1.80 -2.95
CA ASP A 644 29.44 -1.71 -3.82
C ASP A 644 29.48 -0.38 -4.61
N ALA A 645 28.31 0.06 -5.07
CA ALA A 645 28.16 1.32 -5.79
C ALA A 645 28.39 2.56 -4.90
N LEU A 646 28.01 2.53 -3.63
CA LEU A 646 28.30 3.64 -2.69
C LEU A 646 29.80 3.85 -2.51
N GLU A 647 30.61 2.80 -2.63
CA GLU A 647 32.06 2.89 -2.54
C GLU A 647 32.73 3.31 -3.84
N GLN A 648 32.26 2.77 -4.97
CA GLN A 648 32.96 2.84 -6.25
C GLN A 648 32.32 3.78 -7.28
N GLY A 649 31.15 4.33 -6.97
CA GLY A 649 30.33 5.13 -7.88
C GLY A 649 29.35 4.26 -8.69
N TYR A 650 28.11 4.73 -8.84
CA TYR A 650 27.07 4.02 -9.58
C TYR A 650 27.42 3.89 -11.07
N GLU A 651 28.22 4.81 -11.63
CA GLU A 651 28.63 4.85 -13.03
C GLU A 651 29.39 3.59 -13.47
N LYS A 652 30.01 2.87 -12.51
CA LYS A 652 30.70 1.62 -12.76
C LYS A 652 29.75 0.44 -13.01
N PHE A 653 28.53 0.51 -12.49
CA PHE A 653 27.56 -0.59 -12.48
C PHE A 653 26.31 -0.31 -13.33
N LEU A 654 25.92 0.96 -13.44
CA LEU A 654 24.80 1.39 -14.27
C LEU A 654 25.19 1.30 -15.75
N VAL A 655 24.40 0.58 -16.54
CA VAL A 655 24.55 0.56 -17.98
C VAL A 655 23.72 1.70 -18.57
N GLY A 656 24.37 2.61 -19.30
CA GLY A 656 23.72 3.77 -19.90
C GLY A 656 23.72 5.00 -18.98
N SER A 657 22.72 5.88 -19.15
CA SER A 657 22.60 7.11 -18.38
C SER A 657 21.52 6.99 -17.30
N PRO A 658 21.60 7.79 -16.21
CA PRO A 658 20.51 7.90 -15.24
C PRO A 658 19.19 8.33 -15.90
N ALA A 659 18.09 7.84 -15.34
CA ALA A 659 16.75 8.31 -15.66
C ALA A 659 16.64 9.81 -15.35
N LYS A 660 15.83 10.51 -16.15
CA LYS A 660 15.66 11.97 -16.11
C LYS A 660 14.29 12.33 -15.59
N ALA A 661 14.18 13.43 -14.85
CA ALA A 661 12.87 13.97 -14.49
C ALA A 661 12.06 14.36 -15.75
N VAL A 662 10.75 14.11 -15.71
CA VAL A 662 9.82 14.52 -16.79
C VAL A 662 9.86 16.03 -16.98
N PHE A 663 9.69 16.80 -15.90
CA PHE A 663 9.74 18.26 -15.95
C PHE A 663 11.18 18.75 -15.82
N ARG A 664 11.79 19.08 -16.96
CA ARG A 664 13.13 19.64 -17.04
C ARG A 664 13.24 20.67 -18.16
N LYS A 665 14.14 21.63 -17.98
CA LYS A 665 14.31 22.75 -18.91
C LYS A 665 15.08 22.37 -20.18
N THR A 666 15.94 21.35 -20.09
CA THR A 666 16.82 20.89 -21.17
C THR A 666 16.64 19.40 -21.39
N LEU A 667 16.70 18.98 -22.66
CA LEU A 667 16.48 17.58 -23.08
C LEU A 667 17.66 16.66 -22.75
#